data_AF-Q6AMT7-F1
#
_entry.id   AF-Q6AMT7-F1
#
_cell.length_a   1.000
_cell.length_b   1.000
_cell.length_c   1.000
_cell.angle_alpha   90.00
_cell.angle_beta   90.00
_cell.angle_gamma   90.00
#
_symmetry.space_group_name_H-M   'P 1'
#
loop_
_entity.id
_entity.type
_entity.pdbx_description
1 polymer ?
#
loop_
_entity_poly.entity_id
_entity_poly.type
_entity_poly.pdbx_seq_one_letter_code
_entity_poly.pdbx_strand_id
1 'polypeptide(L)'
;MCHVWIRLNLLILLGRGQPSTDHLGGYIAKVVRPLIKKKAEAFNDQYAGTDDSGERAEILEKLKALNQLGADYFVGTFLLPGENPSITYLLQPAGDDPFLLRQSPHEMIVALPKIHSINSFTLNTVNLAQADVIEILYECRGGIRCIEFFSLRDLTQKRFRDGEALAELKTALNKADVVALKHIIINNIDQVCFGDTVCEQASDEVVSLRDILNDINTLAEMYVRQPLQTYIGSGSTGNFASTFGMGFVVLETLPVRAQREYARSVQHQGVFCVPINTEVWEKFTYKPKKGITDLGKRFLAFTKSSPFFKRLGQTCVKSYLATEIKVARGGKCGNIGLLGGRSLASNGFAIKAAEIIEPKRGQRIPLRYLNSTVLNWLKVLVGFIPAFLTFSLTKDWWLLSYLGAFIWFGITGGRNIIQAVVGGGGGRNISLLHWHEYVDWNRVSDSLLYTGFSVPLLDWLCKTVVLDQGFGVNISNNALLLYTVMSITNGFYICSHNLFRGLPPKAVFGNFFRSLLSIPVAVLFSWVIGGILGACGIATAGIILQKWAAVISKFASDCVGGIIEGGADRGANVHMRVWDYQTKFKRVLQLYTKIEILFPERNVLRVMSKPDKFLAELRERRSGLEKALIFDSLDFLTLWLYQPRASTALEHILRQMTTEERCVFFMSQLVLTQEREVSQLLLAGSLGERFARALSFYLDSYRRYLRGLDALMEKIGTTEHRELCGEKPWEISDLRLGF
;
A
#
# COMPACT_ATOMS: atom_id res chain seq x y z
N MET A 1 27.20 43.31 -1.98
CA MET A 1 26.32 43.29 -3.17
C MET A 1 25.04 42.46 -3.00
N CYS A 2 24.92 41.50 -2.07
CA CYS A 2 23.66 40.77 -1.84
C CYS A 2 22.53 41.59 -1.17
N HIS A 3 22.85 42.66 -0.43
CA HIS A 3 21.85 43.41 0.36
C HIS A 3 20.89 44.29 -0.46
N VAL A 4 21.27 44.73 -1.66
CA VAL A 4 20.48 45.73 -2.42
C VAL A 4 19.59 45.09 -3.49
N TRP A 5 19.96 43.92 -4.02
CA TRP A 5 19.21 43.25 -5.10
C TRP A 5 17.96 42.49 -4.61
N ILE A 6 17.88 42.20 -3.30
CA ILE A 6 16.77 41.42 -2.71
C ILE A 6 15.54 42.30 -2.42
N ARG A 7 15.69 43.63 -2.31
CA ARG A 7 14.62 44.49 -1.75
C ARG A 7 13.51 44.88 -2.73
N LEU A 8 13.80 45.08 -4.02
CA LEU A 8 12.83 45.71 -4.93
C LEU A 8 11.99 44.74 -5.80
N ASN A 9 12.54 43.58 -6.19
CA ASN A 9 11.80 42.63 -7.05
C ASN A 9 10.95 41.62 -6.27
N LEU A 10 11.18 41.48 -4.95
CA LEU A 10 10.55 40.43 -4.14
C LEU A 10 9.10 40.76 -3.74
N LEU A 11 8.78 42.04 -3.55
CA LEU A 11 7.46 42.51 -3.10
C LEU A 11 6.41 42.57 -4.21
N ILE A 12 6.83 42.67 -5.48
CA ILE A 12 5.92 42.84 -6.62
C ILE A 12 5.40 41.49 -7.17
N LEU A 13 6.12 40.38 -6.91
CA LEU A 13 5.85 39.07 -7.50
C LEU A 13 4.86 38.19 -6.72
N LEU A 14 4.46 38.58 -5.51
CA LEU A 14 3.61 37.77 -4.63
C LEU A 14 2.31 38.52 -4.31
N GLY A 15 1.25 38.19 -5.04
CA GLY A 15 -0.09 38.69 -4.75
C GLY A 15 -0.56 38.28 -3.34
N ARG A 16 -1.14 39.25 -2.61
CA ARG A 16 -1.87 39.13 -1.32
C ARG A 16 -1.19 38.45 -0.12
N GLY A 17 0.02 37.89 -0.23
CA GLY A 17 0.74 37.31 0.91
C GLY A 17 2.25 37.47 0.77
N GLN A 18 2.90 38.03 1.80
CA GLN A 18 4.36 38.07 1.86
C GLN A 18 4.93 36.66 2.08
N PRO A 19 6.11 36.33 1.51
CA PRO A 19 6.70 34.99 1.63
C PRO A 19 7.22 34.77 3.06
N SER A 20 6.96 33.61 3.65
CA SER A 20 7.51 33.26 4.97
C SER A 20 9.04 33.18 4.93
N THR A 21 9.69 33.36 6.08
CA THR A 21 11.16 33.25 6.25
C THR A 21 11.71 31.93 5.71
N ASP A 22 10.92 30.86 5.84
CA ASP A 22 11.17 29.54 5.27
C ASP A 22 11.24 29.53 3.73
N HIS A 23 10.31 30.23 3.06
CA HIS A 23 10.34 30.38 1.60
C HIS A 23 11.55 31.20 1.15
N LEU A 24 11.91 32.23 1.92
CA LEU A 24 13.09 33.05 1.66
C LEU A 24 14.38 32.23 1.80
N GLY A 25 14.50 31.43 2.85
CA GLY A 25 15.62 30.51 3.06
C GLY A 25 15.74 29.46 1.95
N GLY A 26 14.61 28.86 1.55
CA GLY A 26 14.56 27.93 0.42
C GLY A 26 14.97 28.57 -0.91
N TYR A 27 14.59 29.83 -1.14
CA TYR A 27 15.00 30.58 -2.32
C TYR A 27 16.51 30.89 -2.31
N ILE A 28 17.05 31.36 -1.20
CA ILE A 28 18.50 31.60 -1.04
C ILE A 28 19.28 30.31 -1.31
N ALA A 29 18.86 29.19 -0.72
CA ALA A 29 19.48 27.89 -0.96
C ALA A 29 19.43 27.51 -2.45
N LYS A 30 18.31 27.75 -3.15
CA LYS A 30 18.18 27.51 -4.59
C LYS A 30 19.15 28.34 -5.43
N VAL A 31 19.34 29.62 -5.09
CA VAL A 31 20.25 30.54 -5.80
C VAL A 31 21.71 30.20 -5.54
N VAL A 32 22.07 29.81 -4.31
CA VAL A 32 23.45 29.50 -3.91
C VAL A 32 23.89 28.08 -4.32
N ARG A 33 22.94 27.17 -4.57
CA ARG A 33 23.19 25.78 -5.00
C ARG A 33 24.21 25.60 -6.14
N PRO A 34 24.13 26.32 -7.28
CA PRO A 34 25.12 26.18 -8.35
C PRO A 34 26.55 26.58 -7.91
N LEU A 35 26.68 27.55 -7.01
CA LEU A 35 27.99 27.97 -6.48
C LEU A 35 28.58 26.92 -5.52
N ILE A 36 27.73 26.32 -4.68
CA ILE A 36 28.14 25.19 -3.81
C ILE A 36 28.63 24.03 -4.65
N LYS A 37 27.90 23.67 -5.73
CA LYS A 37 28.29 22.61 -6.64
C LYS A 37 29.66 22.87 -7.26
N LYS A 38 29.89 24.07 -7.80
CA LYS A 38 31.17 24.44 -8.42
C LYS A 38 32.34 24.38 -7.43
N LYS A 39 32.15 24.86 -6.19
CA LYS A 39 33.18 24.77 -5.15
C LYS A 39 33.44 23.33 -4.68
N ALA A 40 32.39 22.52 -4.57
CA ALA A 40 32.52 21.11 -4.19
C ALA A 40 33.28 20.30 -5.26
N GLU A 41 33.04 20.58 -6.56
CA GLU A 41 33.81 19.99 -7.66
C GLU A 41 35.30 20.37 -7.56
N ALA A 42 35.62 21.65 -7.35
CA ALA A 42 37.01 22.09 -7.19
C ALA A 42 37.74 21.43 -6.00
N PHE A 43 37.05 21.26 -4.86
CA PHE A 43 37.64 20.56 -3.71
C PHE A 43 37.77 19.05 -3.92
N ASN A 44 36.88 18.42 -4.69
CA ASN A 44 37.03 17.02 -5.07
C ASN A 44 38.23 16.81 -6.00
N ASP A 45 38.45 17.72 -6.96
CA ASP A 45 39.61 17.68 -7.86
C ASP A 45 40.92 17.89 -7.08
N GLN A 46 40.92 18.82 -6.11
CA GLN A 46 42.05 19.03 -5.21
C GLN A 46 42.33 17.80 -4.34
N TYR A 47 41.29 17.17 -3.79
CA TYR A 47 41.41 15.94 -3.00
C TYR A 47 42.05 14.79 -3.81
N ALA A 48 41.73 14.68 -5.10
CA ALA A 48 42.28 13.65 -5.98
C ALA A 48 43.76 13.90 -6.36
N GLY A 49 44.22 15.16 -6.35
CA GLY A 49 45.59 15.54 -6.69
C GLY A 49 46.56 15.67 -5.50
N THR A 50 46.05 15.68 -4.26
CA THR A 50 46.87 15.77 -3.05
C THR A 50 47.12 14.39 -2.47
N ASP A 51 48.38 14.03 -2.15
CA ASP A 51 48.73 12.75 -1.49
C ASP A 51 49.03 12.89 0.02
N ASP A 52 49.16 14.11 0.53
CA ASP A 52 49.33 14.36 1.96
C ASP A 52 48.04 14.09 2.76
N SER A 53 48.19 13.37 3.87
CA SER A 53 47.09 12.99 4.76
C SER A 53 46.52 14.19 5.54
N GLY A 54 47.38 15.15 5.89
CA GLY A 54 46.97 16.38 6.61
C GLY A 54 46.09 17.28 5.75
N GLU A 55 46.56 17.62 4.55
CA GLU A 55 45.79 18.43 3.59
C GLU A 55 44.49 17.75 3.14
N ARG A 56 44.50 16.42 2.95
CA ARG A 56 43.27 15.65 2.65
C ARG A 56 42.23 15.79 3.78
N ALA A 57 42.65 15.79 5.04
CA ALA A 57 41.74 15.97 6.18
C ALA A 57 41.10 17.37 6.21
N GLU A 58 41.88 18.42 5.90
CA GLU A 58 41.34 19.78 5.83
C GLU A 58 40.33 19.97 4.68
N ILE A 59 40.61 19.37 3.51
CA ILE A 59 39.71 19.42 2.36
C ILE A 59 38.40 18.70 2.70
N LEU A 60 38.46 17.58 3.43
CA LEU A 60 37.27 16.87 3.91
C LEU A 60 36.44 17.71 4.89
N GLU A 61 37.06 18.44 5.82
CA GLU A 61 36.34 19.36 6.71
C GLU A 61 35.66 20.50 5.93
N LYS A 62 36.34 21.08 4.93
CA LYS A 62 35.76 22.11 4.05
C LYS A 62 34.57 21.55 3.23
N LEU A 63 34.68 20.32 2.73
CA LEU A 63 33.60 19.61 2.05
C LEU A 63 32.41 19.32 2.97
N LYS A 64 32.66 18.91 4.23
CA LYS A 64 31.61 18.73 5.24
C LYS A 64 30.89 20.04 5.55
N ALA A 65 31.62 21.14 5.71
CA ALA A 65 31.03 22.47 5.95
C ALA A 65 30.14 22.92 4.77
N LEU A 66 30.60 22.73 3.53
CA LEU A 66 29.78 23.02 2.33
C LEU A 66 28.52 22.16 2.26
N ASN A 67 28.57 20.92 2.77
CA ASN A 67 27.44 20.00 2.77
C ASN A 67 26.34 20.43 3.76
N GLN A 68 26.68 21.25 4.77
CA GLN A 68 25.74 21.78 5.77
C GLN A 68 25.01 23.06 5.32
N LEU A 69 25.44 23.70 4.23
CA LEU A 69 24.86 24.93 3.68
C LEU A 69 23.50 24.69 2.99
N GLY A 70 22.47 24.35 3.76
CA GLY A 70 21.09 24.17 3.30
C GLY A 70 20.18 25.35 3.65
N ALA A 71 18.89 25.27 3.31
CA ALA A 71 17.91 26.30 3.64
C ALA A 71 17.83 26.58 5.16
N ASP A 72 17.89 25.53 5.99
CA ASP A 72 17.89 25.64 7.46
C ASP A 72 19.06 26.47 8.00
N TYR A 73 20.25 26.29 7.42
CA TYR A 73 21.44 27.06 7.79
C TYR A 73 21.24 28.54 7.48
N PHE A 74 20.70 28.86 6.28
CA PHE A 74 20.46 30.25 5.92
C PHE A 74 19.39 30.91 6.80
N VAL A 75 18.32 30.19 7.14
CA VAL A 75 17.28 30.69 8.05
C VAL A 75 17.85 30.93 9.45
N GLY A 76 18.53 29.93 10.01
CA GLY A 76 19.04 29.97 11.38
C GLY A 76 20.23 30.89 11.60
N THR A 77 21.02 31.19 10.57
CA THR A 77 22.22 32.03 10.70
C THR A 77 22.03 33.43 10.15
N PHE A 78 21.32 33.61 9.03
CA PHE A 78 21.21 34.92 8.39
C PHE A 78 19.84 35.54 8.55
N LEU A 79 18.76 34.77 8.60
CA LEU A 79 17.42 35.37 8.58
C LEU A 79 16.84 35.62 9.96
N LEU A 80 17.56 35.40 11.06
CA LEU A 80 17.09 35.71 12.40
C LEU A 80 17.05 37.23 12.67
N PRO A 81 16.13 37.72 13.52
CA PRO A 81 15.97 39.17 13.78
C PRO A 81 17.25 39.84 14.30
N GLY A 82 18.03 39.15 15.14
CA GLY A 82 19.25 39.68 15.73
C GLY A 82 20.40 39.88 14.74
N GLU A 83 20.43 39.09 13.66
CA GLU A 83 21.53 39.10 12.66
C GLU A 83 21.24 40.04 11.49
N ASN A 84 19.98 40.43 11.31
CA ASN A 84 19.53 41.33 10.25
C ASN A 84 18.51 42.37 10.75
N PRO A 85 18.95 43.36 11.55
CA PRO A 85 18.06 44.38 12.13
C PRO A 85 17.44 45.32 11.08
N SER A 86 17.97 45.33 9.85
CA SER A 86 17.46 46.13 8.72
C SER A 86 16.31 45.45 7.94
N ILE A 87 16.02 44.18 8.24
CA ILE A 87 14.87 43.44 7.72
C ILE A 87 13.72 43.65 8.71
N THR A 88 12.66 44.32 8.28
CA THR A 88 11.45 44.48 9.09
C THR A 88 10.88 43.11 9.41
N TYR A 89 10.92 42.73 10.69
CA TYR A 89 10.39 41.47 11.18
C TYR A 89 8.91 41.65 11.55
N LEU A 90 8.03 40.82 10.96
CA LEU A 90 6.57 40.94 11.03
C LEU A 90 5.94 40.56 12.38
N LEU A 91 6.71 40.49 13.47
CA LEU A 91 6.20 40.13 14.80
C LEU A 91 5.60 41.32 15.56
N GLN A 92 5.70 42.53 15.00
CA GLN A 92 4.97 43.70 15.49
C GLN A 92 4.25 44.37 14.32
N PRO A 93 2.90 44.35 14.31
CA PRO A 93 2.15 44.92 13.22
C PRO A 93 2.33 46.44 13.14
N ALA A 94 2.76 46.95 11.99
CA ALA A 94 2.84 48.37 11.68
C ALA A 94 1.55 48.86 11.02
N GLY A 95 1.29 50.17 11.09
CA GLY A 95 0.07 50.81 10.55
C GLY A 95 -0.16 50.64 9.04
N ASP A 96 0.84 50.16 8.29
CA ASP A 96 0.81 49.88 6.85
C ASP A 96 0.78 48.37 6.51
N ASP A 97 0.67 47.49 7.50
CA ASP A 97 0.73 46.04 7.24
C ASP A 97 -0.49 45.50 6.49
N PRO A 98 -0.33 44.45 5.67
CA PRO A 98 -1.43 43.77 4.99
C PRO A 98 -2.60 43.44 5.91
N PHE A 99 -3.82 43.59 5.40
CA PHE A 99 -5.08 43.33 6.12
C PHE A 99 -5.08 42.04 6.95
N LEU A 100 -4.49 40.95 6.42
CA LEU A 100 -4.42 39.65 7.10
C LEU A 100 -3.58 39.65 8.38
N LEU A 101 -2.58 40.53 8.51
CA LEU A 101 -1.74 40.65 9.72
C LEU A 101 -2.40 41.51 10.81
N ARG A 102 -3.53 42.16 10.50
CA ARG A 102 -4.32 42.95 11.45
C ARG A 102 -5.57 42.23 11.96
N GLN A 103 -5.86 41.04 11.43
CA GLN A 103 -7.03 40.27 11.83
C GLN A 103 -6.76 39.55 13.14
N SER A 104 -7.77 39.50 14.02
CA SER A 104 -7.71 38.65 15.20
C SER A 104 -7.83 37.16 14.83
N PRO A 105 -7.34 36.24 15.68
CA PRO A 105 -7.51 34.80 15.48
C PRO A 105 -8.96 34.38 15.21
N HIS A 106 -9.92 34.99 15.91
CA HIS A 106 -11.34 34.75 15.71
C HIS A 106 -11.82 35.17 14.31
N GLU A 107 -11.43 36.36 13.84
CA GLU A 107 -11.79 36.84 12.50
C GLU A 107 -11.24 35.93 11.39
N MET A 108 -10.02 35.40 11.57
CA MET A 108 -9.41 34.46 10.63
C MET A 108 -10.19 33.14 10.56
N ILE A 109 -10.59 32.57 11.71
CA ILE A 109 -11.36 31.32 11.75
C ILE A 109 -12.75 31.48 11.12
N VAL A 110 -13.37 32.65 11.22
CA VAL A 110 -14.65 32.93 10.56
C VAL A 110 -14.49 33.19 9.06
N ALA A 111 -13.35 33.74 8.62
CA ALA A 111 -13.10 34.07 7.22
C ALA A 111 -12.65 32.86 6.37
N LEU A 112 -11.78 32.00 6.90
CA LEU A 112 -11.16 30.88 6.18
C LEU A 112 -12.14 29.84 5.59
N PRO A 113 -13.27 29.46 6.24
CA PRO A 113 -14.24 28.53 5.68
C PRO A 113 -14.90 29.04 4.39
N LYS A 114 -14.87 30.35 4.13
CA LYS A 114 -15.38 30.95 2.88
C LYS A 114 -14.48 30.65 1.68
N ILE A 115 -13.22 30.26 1.91
CA ILE A 115 -12.22 29.98 0.86
C ILE A 115 -12.21 28.49 0.50
N HIS A 116 -12.35 27.60 1.48
CA HIS A 116 -12.34 26.16 1.27
C HIS A 116 -13.25 25.44 2.27
N SER A 117 -13.98 24.41 1.82
CA SER A 117 -15.00 23.69 2.60
C SER A 117 -14.46 22.73 3.68
N ILE A 118 -13.21 22.89 4.13
CA ILE A 118 -12.63 22.06 5.19
C ILE A 118 -12.73 22.84 6.50
N ASN A 119 -13.51 22.31 7.45
CA ASN A 119 -13.94 23.01 8.67
C ASN A 119 -13.12 22.63 9.92
N SER A 120 -11.89 22.13 9.75
CA SER A 120 -11.03 21.75 10.88
C SER A 120 -9.77 22.59 10.90
N PHE A 121 -9.64 23.44 11.91
CA PHE A 121 -8.45 24.25 12.16
C PHE A 121 -7.53 23.54 13.16
N THR A 122 -6.24 23.54 12.85
CA THR A 122 -5.18 23.02 13.71
C THR A 122 -4.32 24.17 14.19
N LEU A 123 -4.18 24.31 15.51
CA LEU A 123 -3.25 25.26 16.12
C LEU A 123 -1.86 24.63 16.17
N ASN A 124 -0.90 25.29 15.52
CA ASN A 124 0.51 24.97 15.64
C ASN A 124 1.06 25.70 16.88
N THR A 125 1.65 24.96 17.82
CA THR A 125 2.10 25.51 19.12
C THR A 125 3.59 25.85 19.15
N VAL A 126 4.24 25.99 17.98
CA VAL A 126 5.66 26.31 17.92
C VAL A 126 5.91 27.72 18.44
N ASN A 127 6.81 27.83 19.41
CA ASN A 127 7.15 29.07 20.11
C ASN A 127 5.99 29.74 20.89
N LEU A 128 4.85 29.04 21.09
CA LEU A 128 3.78 29.51 21.96
C LEU A 128 3.96 28.94 23.37
N ALA A 129 3.78 29.78 24.37
CA ALA A 129 3.64 29.36 25.76
C ALA A 129 2.25 28.72 26.00
N GLN A 130 2.09 28.04 27.14
CA GLN A 130 0.79 27.49 27.51
C GLN A 130 -0.25 28.61 27.72
N ALA A 131 0.17 29.78 28.22
CA ALA A 131 -0.64 30.99 28.33
C ALA A 131 -1.23 31.43 26.97
N ASP A 132 -0.38 31.62 25.95
CA ASP A 132 -0.80 32.03 24.60
C ASP A 132 -1.81 31.03 23.99
N VAL A 133 -1.60 29.73 24.23
CA VAL A 133 -2.51 28.69 23.75
C VAL A 133 -3.88 28.80 24.43
N ILE A 134 -3.94 29.08 25.73
CA ILE A 134 -5.21 29.27 26.45
C ILE A 134 -5.98 30.46 25.88
N GLU A 135 -5.30 31.59 25.67
CA GLU A 135 -5.88 32.80 25.10
C GLU A 135 -6.43 32.55 23.70
N ILE A 136 -5.63 32.00 22.80
CA ILE A 136 -6.05 31.71 21.41
C ILE A 136 -7.24 30.75 21.39
N LEU A 137 -7.24 29.70 22.22
CA LEU A 137 -8.36 28.74 22.27
C LEU A 137 -9.65 29.40 22.76
N TYR A 138 -9.56 30.32 23.72
CA TYR A 138 -10.69 31.07 24.24
C TYR A 138 -11.24 32.07 23.22
N GLU A 139 -10.39 32.89 22.62
CA GLU A 139 -10.79 33.86 21.58
C GLU A 139 -11.47 33.18 20.39
N CYS A 140 -10.96 32.02 20.00
CA CYS A 140 -11.47 31.25 18.88
C CYS A 140 -12.80 30.52 19.17
N ARG A 141 -13.31 30.58 20.41
CA ARG A 141 -14.62 30.04 20.83
C ARG A 141 -14.89 28.60 20.38
N GLY A 142 -13.87 27.73 20.46
CA GLY A 142 -13.97 26.33 20.03
C GLY A 142 -13.84 26.08 18.52
N GLY A 143 -13.49 27.10 17.73
CA GLY A 143 -13.23 26.94 16.29
C GLY A 143 -11.99 26.10 15.96
N ILE A 144 -11.04 26.02 16.90
CA ILE A 144 -9.83 25.19 16.78
C ILE A 144 -10.16 23.79 17.26
N ARG A 145 -10.03 22.79 16.38
CA ARG A 145 -10.41 21.39 16.70
C ARG A 145 -9.21 20.52 17.02
N CYS A 146 -8.02 20.98 16.68
CA CYS A 146 -6.81 20.18 16.73
C CYS A 146 -5.65 21.02 17.26
N ILE A 147 -4.83 20.44 18.13
CA ILE A 147 -3.54 21.00 18.51
C ILE A 147 -2.45 20.10 17.93
N GLU A 148 -1.50 20.72 17.23
CA GLU A 148 -0.26 20.06 16.84
C GLU A 148 0.70 20.07 18.03
N PHE A 149 0.62 19.05 18.88
CA PHE A 149 1.56 18.93 20.00
C PHE A 149 2.99 18.73 19.54
N PHE A 150 3.17 18.09 18.39
CA PHE A 150 4.49 17.67 17.94
C PHE A 150 4.59 17.75 16.43
N SER A 151 5.68 18.35 15.97
CA SER A 151 6.17 18.13 14.62
C SER A 151 7.64 17.68 14.65
N LEU A 152 8.00 16.78 13.74
CA LEU A 152 9.38 16.27 13.63
C LEU A 152 10.40 17.39 13.38
N ARG A 153 9.98 18.45 12.67
CA ARG A 153 10.78 19.64 12.43
C ARG A 153 11.19 20.30 13.74
N ASP A 154 10.23 20.52 14.64
CA ASP A 154 10.42 21.31 15.86
C ASP A 154 11.24 20.55 16.89
N LEU A 155 11.09 19.22 16.93
CA LEU A 155 11.93 18.39 17.78
C LEU A 155 13.40 18.45 17.36
N THR A 156 13.71 18.48 16.05
CA THR A 156 15.11 18.61 15.60
C THR A 156 15.71 19.98 15.85
N GLN A 157 14.91 21.05 15.79
CA GLN A 157 15.37 22.41 16.05
C GLN A 157 15.42 22.73 17.56
N LYS A 158 15.10 21.75 18.43
CA LYS A 158 14.94 21.93 19.89
C LYS A 158 13.97 23.08 20.23
N ARG A 159 12.99 23.33 19.35
CA ARG A 159 11.95 24.36 19.53
C ARG A 159 10.70 23.81 20.21
N PHE A 160 10.67 22.50 20.46
CA PHE A 160 9.63 21.86 21.24
C PHE A 160 9.73 22.32 22.72
N ARG A 161 8.79 23.16 23.14
CA ARG A 161 8.59 23.57 24.53
C ARG A 161 7.45 22.75 25.17
N ASP A 162 7.67 22.29 26.41
CA ASP A 162 6.73 21.71 27.38
C ASP A 162 5.43 21.08 26.86
N GLY A 163 5.55 20.06 26.00
CA GLY A 163 4.38 19.27 25.55
C GLY A 163 3.62 18.55 26.68
N GLU A 164 4.20 18.45 27.88
CA GLU A 164 3.52 17.93 29.07
C GLU A 164 2.42 18.89 29.55
N ALA A 165 2.71 20.19 29.62
CA ALA A 165 1.76 21.22 30.04
C ALA A 165 0.57 21.31 29.08
N LEU A 166 0.84 21.27 27.77
CA LEU A 166 -0.22 21.26 26.74
C LEU A 166 -1.09 19.99 26.79
N ALA A 167 -0.50 18.84 27.12
CA ALA A 167 -1.24 17.59 27.29
C ALA A 167 -2.17 17.65 28.53
N GLU A 168 -1.71 18.27 29.61
CA GLU A 168 -2.53 18.51 30.81
C GLU A 168 -3.70 19.44 30.52
N LEU A 169 -3.44 20.58 29.87
CA LEU A 169 -4.49 21.54 29.45
C LEU A 169 -5.55 20.87 28.58
N LYS A 170 -5.14 20.12 27.54
CA LYS A 170 -6.08 19.38 26.69
C LYS A 170 -6.93 18.40 27.51
N THR A 171 -6.31 17.68 28.43
CA THR A 171 -7.02 16.69 29.26
C THR A 171 -8.06 17.38 30.15
N ALA A 172 -7.72 18.53 30.73
CA ALA A 172 -8.63 19.34 31.53
C ALA A 172 -9.79 19.90 30.69
N LEU A 173 -9.51 20.46 29.50
CA LEU A 173 -10.53 20.97 28.56
C LEU A 173 -11.49 19.87 28.08
N ASN A 174 -10.97 18.71 27.65
CA ASN A 174 -11.79 17.62 27.12
C ASN A 174 -12.69 16.97 28.18
N LYS A 175 -12.30 17.04 29.46
CA LYS A 175 -13.08 16.52 30.59
C LYS A 175 -13.99 17.58 31.23
N ALA A 176 -13.89 18.84 30.81
CA ALA A 176 -14.48 19.99 31.49
C ALA A 176 -14.12 20.08 32.98
N ASP A 177 -12.86 19.77 33.32
CA ASP A 177 -12.39 19.83 34.71
C ASP A 177 -12.02 21.27 35.09
N VAL A 178 -12.99 21.99 35.64
CA VAL A 178 -12.84 23.39 36.06
C VAL A 178 -11.76 23.57 37.13
N VAL A 179 -11.56 22.59 38.02
CA VAL A 179 -10.57 22.67 39.08
C VAL A 179 -9.17 22.58 38.49
N ALA A 180 -8.93 21.61 37.60
CA ALA A 180 -7.67 21.48 36.89
C ALA A 180 -7.37 22.72 36.03
N LEU A 181 -8.36 23.24 35.28
CA LEU A 181 -8.21 24.45 34.46
C LEU A 181 -7.83 25.67 35.32
N LYS A 182 -8.46 25.84 36.49
CA LYS A 182 -8.14 26.94 37.40
C LYS A 182 -6.69 26.86 37.89
N HIS A 183 -6.24 25.68 38.30
CA HIS A 183 -4.85 25.48 38.71
C HIS A 183 -3.86 25.77 37.57
N ILE A 184 -4.15 25.32 36.36
CA ILE A 184 -3.30 25.58 35.19
C ILE A 184 -3.21 27.09 34.92
N ILE A 185 -4.33 27.81 34.90
CA ILE A 185 -4.34 29.26 34.62
C ILE A 185 -3.59 30.03 35.70
N ILE A 186 -3.81 29.72 36.99
CA ILE A 186 -3.09 30.36 38.10
C ILE A 186 -1.58 30.10 38.01
N ASN A 187 -1.17 28.86 37.74
CA ASN A 187 0.24 28.54 37.57
C ASN A 187 0.90 29.32 36.41
N ASN A 188 0.17 29.54 35.31
CA ASN A 188 0.67 30.36 34.20
C ASN A 188 0.79 31.84 34.61
N ILE A 189 -0.18 32.38 35.35
CA ILE A 189 -0.12 33.75 35.90
C ILE A 189 1.11 33.90 36.81
N ASP A 190 1.33 32.94 37.72
CA ASP A 190 2.46 32.94 38.65
C ASP A 190 3.81 32.83 37.91
N GLN A 191 3.88 32.04 36.83
CA GLN A 191 5.08 31.93 35.98
C GLN A 191 5.38 33.22 35.22
N VAL A 192 4.36 33.92 34.72
CA VAL A 192 4.54 35.20 34.02
C VAL A 192 4.94 36.30 35.01
N CYS A 193 4.41 36.28 36.24
CA CYS A 193 4.76 37.22 37.31
C CYS A 193 6.08 36.87 38.03
N PHE A 194 6.79 35.80 37.65
CA PHE A 194 7.97 35.31 38.38
C PHE A 194 9.18 36.24 38.21
N GLY A 195 9.37 37.17 39.15
CA GLY A 195 10.52 38.11 39.17
C GLY A 195 10.18 39.52 39.67
N ASP A 196 8.91 39.91 39.66
CA ASP A 196 8.45 41.24 40.09
C ASP A 196 7.69 41.16 41.43
N THR A 197 8.01 42.05 42.36
CA THR A 197 7.42 42.08 43.71
C THR A 197 5.98 42.59 43.73
N VAL A 198 5.56 43.27 42.67
CA VAL A 198 4.15 43.60 42.43
C VAL A 198 3.89 43.47 40.93
N CYS A 199 3.01 42.55 40.54
CA CYS A 199 2.55 42.36 39.16
C CYS A 199 1.57 43.51 38.76
N GLU A 200 1.97 44.76 39.03
CA GLU A 200 1.17 45.99 38.99
C GLU A 200 1.22 46.68 37.63
N GLN A 201 2.27 46.43 36.83
CA GLN A 201 2.25 46.67 35.39
C GLN A 201 1.87 45.36 34.71
N ALA A 202 0.58 44.99 34.84
CA ALA A 202 0.07 43.77 34.25
C ALA A 202 0.34 43.81 32.74
N SER A 203 1.17 42.89 32.25
CA SER A 203 1.23 42.62 30.82
C SER A 203 -0.19 42.29 30.34
N ASP A 204 -0.52 42.67 29.10
CA ASP A 204 -1.84 42.42 28.51
C ASP A 204 -2.24 40.93 28.62
N GLU A 205 -1.25 40.02 28.57
CA GLU A 205 -1.39 38.58 28.79
C GLU A 205 -1.94 38.21 30.18
N VAL A 206 -1.49 38.84 31.26
CA VAL A 206 -1.97 38.55 32.63
C VAL A 206 -3.40 39.03 32.84
N VAL A 207 -3.77 40.16 32.22
CA VAL A 207 -5.14 40.67 32.25
C VAL A 207 -6.07 39.68 31.52
N SER A 208 -5.68 39.27 30.31
CA SER A 208 -6.41 38.28 29.52
C SER A 208 -6.62 36.96 30.27
N LEU A 209 -5.58 36.41 30.91
CA LEU A 209 -5.70 35.19 31.71
C LEU A 209 -6.63 35.34 32.93
N ARG A 210 -6.66 36.51 33.58
CA ARG A 210 -7.59 36.79 34.70
C ARG A 210 -9.03 36.89 34.22
N ASP A 211 -9.26 37.46 33.04
CA ASP A 211 -10.59 37.54 32.44
C ASP A 211 -11.09 36.14 32.04
N ILE A 212 -10.22 35.31 31.45
CA ILE A 212 -10.51 33.90 31.16
C ILE A 212 -10.78 33.10 32.44
N LEU A 213 -10.05 33.39 33.53
CA LEU A 213 -10.28 32.75 34.83
C LEU A 213 -11.66 33.09 35.41
N ASN A 214 -12.14 34.32 35.22
CA ASN A 214 -13.48 34.74 35.62
C ASN A 214 -14.58 34.06 34.77
N ASP A 215 -14.27 33.72 33.51
CA ASP A 215 -15.17 33.03 32.57
C ASP A 215 -14.77 31.56 32.29
N ILE A 216 -14.24 30.87 33.31
CA ILE A 216 -13.68 29.52 33.18
C ILE A 216 -14.71 28.47 32.73
N ASN A 217 -15.99 28.67 33.07
CA ASN A 217 -17.06 27.75 32.69
C ASN A 217 -17.28 27.74 31.17
N THR A 218 -17.22 28.91 30.53
CA THR A 218 -17.35 29.02 29.08
C THR A 218 -16.21 28.30 28.39
N LEU A 219 -14.98 28.46 28.87
CA LEU A 219 -13.81 27.73 28.35
C LEU A 219 -13.95 26.20 28.51
N ALA A 220 -14.43 25.74 29.66
CA ALA A 220 -14.62 24.31 29.94
C ALA A 220 -15.71 23.69 29.05
N GLU A 221 -16.78 24.42 28.73
CA GLU A 221 -17.89 23.93 27.92
C GLU A 221 -17.57 23.81 26.41
N MET A 222 -16.63 24.62 25.89
CA MET A 222 -16.30 24.68 24.46
C MET A 222 -15.92 23.32 23.85
N TYR A 223 -15.26 22.44 24.62
CA TYR A 223 -14.69 21.18 24.11
C TYR A 223 -15.39 19.90 24.60
N VAL A 224 -16.49 20.01 25.34
CA VAL A 224 -17.23 18.84 25.88
C VAL A 224 -17.85 18.00 24.77
N ARG A 225 -18.52 18.66 23.82
CA ARG A 225 -19.20 17.97 22.71
C ARG A 225 -18.25 17.63 21.58
N GLN A 226 -17.18 18.42 21.42
CA GLN A 226 -16.18 18.24 20.39
C GLN A 226 -14.80 18.27 21.04
N PRO A 227 -14.26 17.10 21.44
CA PRO A 227 -12.99 17.06 22.14
C PRO A 227 -11.86 17.53 21.24
N LEU A 228 -10.95 18.30 21.83
CA LEU A 228 -9.75 18.79 21.20
C LEU A 228 -8.83 17.61 20.84
N GLN A 229 -8.50 17.48 19.56
CA GLN A 229 -7.69 16.38 19.03
C GLN A 229 -6.20 16.73 18.99
N THR A 230 -5.36 15.69 18.93
CA THR A 230 -3.91 15.85 18.78
C THR A 230 -3.48 15.45 17.39
N TYR A 231 -2.68 16.29 16.74
CA TYR A 231 -2.02 15.99 15.48
C TYR A 231 -0.50 15.85 15.67
N ILE A 232 0.09 14.94 14.88
CA ILE A 232 1.53 14.73 14.80
C ILE A 232 1.95 15.07 13.38
N GLY A 233 2.70 16.16 13.22
CA GLY A 233 3.23 16.59 11.94
C GLY A 233 4.55 15.92 11.58
N SER A 234 4.72 15.53 10.33
CA SER A 234 6.03 15.10 9.80
C SER A 234 6.87 16.24 9.24
N GLY A 235 6.28 17.43 9.06
CA GLY A 235 6.99 18.63 8.56
C GLY A 235 7.58 18.48 7.16
N SER A 236 7.00 17.65 6.28
CA SER A 236 7.56 17.23 4.97
C SER A 236 7.55 18.32 3.88
N THR A 237 7.89 19.55 4.21
CA THR A 237 8.10 20.61 3.21
C THR A 237 9.47 20.41 2.56
N GLY A 238 9.48 20.11 1.27
CA GLY A 238 10.64 19.56 0.53
C GLY A 238 11.84 20.49 0.29
N ASN A 239 11.94 21.62 1.01
CA ASN A 239 13.02 22.60 0.84
C ASN A 239 14.07 22.58 1.96
N PHE A 240 13.92 21.71 2.96
CA PHE A 240 14.78 21.66 4.14
C PHE A 240 15.80 20.53 4.10
N ALA A 241 16.90 20.73 4.83
CA ALA A 241 18.10 19.93 4.70
C ALA A 241 17.93 18.54 5.32
N SER A 242 17.23 18.42 6.45
CA SER A 242 16.84 17.13 7.02
C SER A 242 15.50 16.66 6.46
N THR A 243 15.50 15.55 5.72
CA THR A 243 14.25 14.90 5.30
C THR A 243 13.96 13.71 6.21
N PHE A 244 12.77 13.74 6.81
CA PHE A 244 12.20 12.56 7.46
C PHE A 244 11.42 11.79 6.41
N GLY A 245 11.70 10.50 6.29
CA GLY A 245 10.85 9.69 5.42
C GLY A 245 9.45 9.55 6.04
N MET A 246 8.44 9.59 5.17
CA MET A 246 7.04 9.74 5.58
C MET A 246 6.52 8.53 6.36
N GLY A 247 5.74 8.81 7.40
CA GLY A 247 4.91 7.83 8.10
C GLY A 247 5.38 7.49 9.51
N PHE A 248 4.39 7.27 10.38
CA PHE A 248 4.58 6.82 11.76
C PHE A 248 4.07 5.38 11.90
N VAL A 249 4.67 4.62 12.81
CA VAL A 249 4.22 3.29 13.17
C VAL A 249 4.25 3.11 14.68
N VAL A 250 3.25 2.45 15.23
CA VAL A 250 3.26 2.05 16.64
C VAL A 250 4.04 0.74 16.76
N LEU A 251 5.13 0.75 17.52
CA LEU A 251 6.08 -0.36 17.60
C LEU A 251 5.42 -1.68 18.04
N GLU A 252 4.44 -1.61 18.94
CA GLU A 252 3.68 -2.77 19.44
C GLU A 252 2.88 -3.50 18.34
N THR A 253 2.55 -2.82 17.25
CA THR A 253 1.84 -3.42 16.11
C THR A 253 2.77 -4.20 15.16
N LEU A 254 4.09 -4.04 15.32
CA LEU A 254 5.10 -4.68 14.48
C LEU A 254 5.51 -6.06 15.01
N PRO A 255 5.99 -6.97 14.13
CA PRO A 255 6.61 -8.21 14.57
C PRO A 255 7.83 -7.96 15.47
N VAL A 256 8.07 -8.84 16.43
CA VAL A 256 9.20 -8.77 17.38
C VAL A 256 10.56 -8.54 16.69
N ARG A 257 10.76 -9.12 15.49
CA ARG A 257 11.98 -8.90 14.70
C ARG A 257 12.15 -7.44 14.27
N ALA A 258 11.07 -6.79 13.82
CA ALA A 258 11.09 -5.40 13.38
C ALA A 258 11.25 -4.44 14.56
N GLN A 259 10.65 -4.74 15.72
CA GLN A 259 10.85 -3.98 16.95
C GLN A 259 12.33 -3.99 17.39
N ARG A 260 12.98 -5.18 17.36
CA ARG A 260 14.41 -5.31 17.69
C ARG A 260 15.30 -4.54 16.71
N GLU A 261 14.97 -4.59 15.42
CA GLU A 261 15.72 -3.85 14.40
C GLU A 261 15.59 -2.34 14.58
N TYR A 262 14.39 -1.86 14.90
CA TYR A 262 14.16 -0.45 15.23
C TYR A 262 14.99 -0.02 16.45
N ALA A 263 14.97 -0.80 17.53
CA ALA A 263 15.75 -0.50 18.73
C ALA A 263 17.26 -0.41 18.45
N ARG A 264 17.80 -1.31 17.61
CA ARG A 264 19.20 -1.24 17.15
C ARG A 264 19.47 -0.03 16.29
N SER A 265 18.53 0.35 15.42
CA SER A 265 18.67 1.49 14.51
C SER A 265 18.67 2.82 15.27
N VAL A 266 17.87 2.93 16.33
CA VAL A 266 17.91 4.08 17.26
C VAL A 266 19.27 4.18 17.95
N GLN A 267 19.87 3.06 18.36
CA GLN A 267 21.17 3.03 19.02
C GLN A 267 22.37 3.29 18.09
N HIS A 268 22.35 2.75 16.86
CA HIS A 268 23.52 2.72 15.97
C HIS A 268 23.45 3.64 14.75
N GLN A 269 22.26 4.02 14.28
CA GLN A 269 22.07 4.76 13.02
C GLN A 269 21.51 6.17 13.22
N GLY A 270 21.40 6.64 14.46
CA GLY A 270 20.87 7.97 14.76
C GLY A 270 19.40 8.15 14.36
N VAL A 271 18.63 7.04 14.28
CA VAL A 271 17.17 7.12 14.09
C VAL A 271 16.59 7.90 15.26
N PHE A 272 15.91 8.97 14.92
CA PHE A 272 15.47 9.96 15.87
C PHE A 272 14.36 9.41 16.77
N CYS A 273 14.56 9.53 18.07
CA CYS A 273 13.64 9.09 19.11
C CYS A 273 12.44 10.04 19.19
N VAL A 274 11.23 9.52 18.95
CA VAL A 274 9.98 10.30 19.08
C VAL A 274 9.42 10.12 20.49
N PRO A 275 9.29 11.17 21.31
CA PRO A 275 8.87 11.07 22.71
C PRO A 275 7.33 11.03 22.83
N ILE A 276 6.68 10.14 22.07
CA ILE A 276 5.22 10.05 22.01
C ILE A 276 4.77 8.61 22.18
N ASN A 277 3.81 8.42 23.07
CA ASN A 277 3.15 7.15 23.37
C ASN A 277 1.69 7.18 22.94
N THR A 278 1.20 6.07 22.40
CA THR A 278 -0.23 5.82 22.16
C THR A 278 -0.56 4.38 22.51
N GLU A 279 -1.66 4.14 23.20
CA GLU A 279 -2.11 2.76 23.44
C GLU A 279 -2.96 2.30 22.25
N VAL A 280 -2.77 1.06 21.82
CA VAL A 280 -3.46 0.52 20.65
C VAL A 280 -4.24 -0.72 21.02
N TRP A 281 -5.53 -0.73 20.69
CA TRP A 281 -6.41 -1.86 20.95
C TRP A 281 -6.59 -2.69 19.67
N GLU A 282 -6.40 -4.00 19.78
CA GLU A 282 -6.68 -4.92 18.68
C GLU A 282 -8.18 -5.18 18.58
N LYS A 283 -8.80 -4.75 17.48
CA LYS A 283 -10.21 -4.99 17.18
C LYS A 283 -10.35 -6.06 16.11
N PHE A 284 -10.93 -7.19 16.50
CA PHE A 284 -11.32 -8.27 15.60
C PHE A 284 -12.78 -8.10 15.18
N THR A 285 -13.00 -7.74 13.90
CA THR A 285 -14.34 -7.59 13.35
C THR A 285 -14.70 -8.80 12.50
N TYR A 286 -15.71 -9.56 12.93
CA TYR A 286 -16.20 -10.73 12.20
C TYR A 286 -17.35 -10.35 11.28
N LYS A 287 -17.08 -10.27 9.98
CA LYS A 287 -18.11 -9.99 8.97
C LYS A 287 -18.65 -11.31 8.39
N PRO A 288 -19.97 -11.47 8.21
CA PRO A 288 -20.52 -12.66 7.56
C PRO A 288 -20.08 -12.71 6.10
N LYS A 289 -19.63 -13.88 5.63
CA LYS A 289 -19.36 -14.09 4.19
C LYS A 289 -20.69 -14.09 3.44
N LYS A 290 -20.79 -13.36 2.33
CA LYS A 290 -21.89 -13.55 1.38
C LYS A 290 -21.59 -14.81 0.55
N GLY A 291 -22.47 -15.81 0.61
CA GLY A 291 -22.33 -17.03 -0.17
C GLY A 291 -22.52 -16.71 -1.66
N ILE A 292 -21.50 -16.98 -2.47
CA ILE A 292 -21.53 -16.72 -3.93
C ILE A 292 -22.35 -17.80 -4.67
N THR A 293 -22.42 -19.02 -4.11
CA THR A 293 -23.12 -20.18 -4.69
C THR A 293 -24.16 -20.74 -3.71
N ASP A 294 -25.20 -21.43 -4.20
CA ASP A 294 -26.30 -21.95 -3.36
C ASP A 294 -25.85 -23.06 -2.40
N LEU A 295 -24.90 -23.91 -2.83
CA LEU A 295 -24.19 -24.82 -1.94
C LEU A 295 -23.42 -24.08 -0.84
N GLY A 296 -22.78 -22.96 -1.19
CA GLY A 296 -22.09 -22.09 -0.23
C GLY A 296 -23.04 -21.44 0.78
N LYS A 297 -24.25 -21.06 0.36
CA LYS A 297 -25.30 -20.53 1.26
C LYS A 297 -25.78 -21.58 2.26
N ARG A 298 -26.04 -22.82 1.81
CA ARG A 298 -26.43 -23.94 2.67
C ARG A 298 -25.34 -24.30 3.68
N PHE A 299 -24.08 -24.37 3.24
CA PHE A 299 -22.94 -24.57 4.14
C PHE A 299 -22.78 -23.43 5.15
N LEU A 300 -23.00 -22.18 4.74
CA LEU A 300 -22.95 -21.04 5.65
C LEU A 300 -24.09 -21.06 6.69
N ALA A 301 -25.27 -21.53 6.30
CA ALA A 301 -26.40 -21.70 7.22
C ALA A 301 -26.10 -22.78 8.27
N PHE A 302 -25.54 -23.91 7.84
CA PHE A 302 -25.10 -24.99 8.73
C PHE A 302 -24.00 -24.55 9.70
N THR A 303 -23.00 -23.80 9.23
CA THR A 303 -21.93 -23.30 10.11
C THR A 303 -22.42 -22.28 11.13
N LYS A 304 -23.54 -21.57 10.87
CA LYS A 304 -24.14 -20.62 11.81
C LYS A 304 -24.90 -21.30 12.96
N SER A 305 -25.42 -22.51 12.78
CA SER A 305 -26.20 -23.21 13.81
C SER A 305 -25.35 -23.84 14.91
N SER A 306 -24.09 -24.18 14.61
CA SER A 306 -23.16 -24.73 15.60
C SER A 306 -22.27 -23.65 16.23
N PRO A 307 -22.20 -23.55 17.57
CA PRO A 307 -21.34 -22.58 18.27
C PRO A 307 -19.84 -22.79 17.96
N PHE A 308 -19.42 -24.02 17.65
CA PHE A 308 -18.03 -24.34 17.31
C PHE A 308 -17.67 -23.90 15.88
N PHE A 309 -18.61 -24.01 14.94
CA PHE A 309 -18.36 -23.71 13.52
C PHE A 309 -18.77 -22.28 13.09
N LYS A 310 -19.39 -21.50 13.99
CA LYS A 310 -19.87 -20.12 13.74
C LYS A 310 -18.81 -19.20 13.14
N ARG A 311 -17.53 -19.41 13.50
CA ARG A 311 -16.39 -18.61 13.03
C ARG A 311 -15.91 -18.96 11.61
N LEU A 312 -16.17 -20.18 11.09
CA LEU A 312 -15.74 -20.60 9.74
C LEU A 312 -16.48 -19.86 8.62
N GLY A 313 -17.77 -19.55 8.85
CA GLY A 313 -18.62 -18.77 7.94
C GLY A 313 -18.31 -17.26 7.91
N GLN A 314 -17.40 -16.77 8.76
CA GLN A 314 -17.10 -15.34 8.90
C GLN A 314 -15.72 -15.00 8.33
N THR A 315 -15.56 -13.77 7.84
CA THR A 315 -14.24 -13.16 7.59
C THR A 315 -13.87 -12.34 8.82
N CYS A 316 -12.76 -12.69 9.45
CA CYS A 316 -12.18 -11.89 10.52
C CYS A 316 -11.31 -10.80 9.90
N VAL A 317 -11.62 -9.55 10.19
CA VAL A 317 -10.79 -8.38 9.84
C VAL A 317 -10.13 -7.90 11.12
N LYS A 318 -8.80 -7.92 11.15
CA LYS A 318 -8.01 -7.33 12.22
C LYS A 318 -7.83 -5.84 11.93
N SER A 319 -8.20 -5.00 12.88
CA SER A 319 -8.04 -3.55 12.84
C SER A 319 -7.44 -3.06 14.16
N TYR A 320 -6.76 -1.92 14.11
CA TYR A 320 -6.14 -1.31 15.28
C TYR A 320 -6.85 0.00 15.60
N LEU A 321 -7.20 0.21 16.87
CA LEU A 321 -7.77 1.46 17.35
C LEU A 321 -6.75 2.12 18.27
N ALA A 322 -6.17 3.23 17.83
CA ALA A 322 -5.30 4.05 18.67
C ALA A 322 -6.17 4.88 19.63
N THR A 323 -5.75 4.93 20.89
CA THR A 323 -6.34 5.81 21.91
C THR A 323 -5.60 7.14 21.95
N GLU A 324 -5.79 7.91 23.02
CA GLU A 324 -5.16 9.22 23.18
C GLU A 324 -3.63 9.16 23.08
N ILE A 325 -3.09 10.17 22.41
CA ILE A 325 -1.65 10.41 22.30
C ILE A 325 -1.16 11.08 23.59
N LYS A 326 -0.14 10.50 24.22
CA LYS A 326 0.53 10.99 25.44
C LYS A 326 1.99 11.34 25.12
N VAL A 327 2.48 12.45 25.66
CA VAL A 327 3.91 12.79 25.57
C VAL A 327 4.68 11.98 26.62
N ALA A 328 5.81 11.39 26.23
CA ALA A 328 6.65 10.60 27.11
C ALA A 328 7.45 11.50 28.06
N ARG A 329 7.37 11.23 29.38
CA ARG A 329 8.01 12.05 30.41
C ARG A 329 9.54 12.01 30.34
N GLY A 330 10.18 13.15 30.53
CA GLY A 330 11.64 13.25 30.71
C GLY A 330 12.47 12.87 29.49
N GLY A 331 11.98 13.11 28.27
CA GLY A 331 12.74 12.89 27.03
C GLY A 331 12.95 11.42 26.65
N LYS A 332 12.23 10.48 27.28
CA LYS A 332 12.27 9.06 26.94
C LYS A 332 11.63 8.80 25.58
N CYS A 333 12.13 7.78 24.87
CA CYS A 333 11.48 7.33 23.63
C CYS A 333 10.11 6.75 23.91
N GLY A 334 9.14 7.18 23.13
CA GLY A 334 7.83 6.59 23.14
C GLY A 334 7.71 5.36 22.25
N ASN A 335 6.50 4.81 22.15
CA ASN A 335 6.18 3.62 21.36
C ASN A 335 5.83 3.92 19.90
N ILE A 336 5.96 5.18 19.45
CA ILE A 336 5.83 5.59 18.06
C ILE A 336 7.22 5.68 17.40
N GLY A 337 7.36 5.03 16.24
CA GLY A 337 8.58 5.06 15.42
C GLY A 337 8.38 5.66 14.04
N LEU A 338 9.48 6.11 13.44
CA LEU A 338 9.52 6.64 12.07
C LEU A 338 9.73 5.53 11.05
N LEU A 339 8.87 5.46 10.03
CA LEU A 339 8.97 4.43 8.98
C LEU A 339 10.04 4.73 7.94
N GLY A 340 10.27 6.00 7.63
CA GLY A 340 11.14 6.39 6.52
C GLY A 340 12.55 6.84 6.91
N GLY A 341 12.97 6.61 8.16
CA GLY A 341 14.29 6.98 8.66
C GLY A 341 14.58 8.49 8.63
N ARG A 342 15.81 8.85 9.01
CA ARG A 342 16.33 10.22 8.93
C ARG A 342 17.40 10.26 7.86
N SER A 343 17.21 11.09 6.83
CA SER A 343 18.33 11.50 5.99
C SER A 343 19.01 12.68 6.67
N LEU A 344 20.27 12.52 7.05
CA LEU A 344 21.09 13.64 7.50
C LEU A 344 21.29 14.59 6.31
N ALA A 345 21.14 15.87 6.61
CA ALA A 345 21.33 16.97 5.68
C ALA A 345 22.59 16.79 4.83
N SER A 346 22.38 16.48 3.56
CA SER A 346 23.42 16.55 2.56
C SER A 346 22.87 17.22 1.32
N ASN A 347 23.58 18.25 0.87
CA ASN A 347 23.35 18.86 -0.43
C ASN A 347 23.75 17.90 -1.59
N GLY A 348 24.29 16.71 -1.29
CA GLY A 348 24.64 15.65 -2.24
C GLY A 348 25.92 15.90 -3.05
N PHE A 349 26.56 17.06 -2.88
CA PHE A 349 27.70 17.49 -3.70
C PHE A 349 29.08 17.11 -3.12
N ALA A 350 29.16 16.73 -1.83
CA ALA A 350 30.42 16.59 -1.10
C ALA A 350 30.92 15.13 -0.87
N ILE A 351 30.18 14.11 -1.33
CA ILE A 351 30.33 12.73 -0.82
C ILE A 351 31.35 11.86 -1.58
N LYS A 352 31.89 12.27 -2.73
CA LYS A 352 32.80 11.41 -3.53
C LYS A 352 34.07 10.98 -2.78
N ALA A 353 34.67 11.86 -1.97
CA ALA A 353 35.88 11.57 -1.20
C ALA A 353 35.59 10.88 0.15
N ALA A 354 34.49 11.23 0.81
CA ALA A 354 34.12 10.69 2.13
C ALA A 354 33.65 9.22 2.07
N GLU A 355 33.09 8.76 0.94
CA GLU A 355 32.77 7.34 0.72
C GLU A 355 34.00 6.42 0.62
N ILE A 356 35.19 6.97 0.40
CA ILE A 356 36.44 6.20 0.23
C ILE A 356 37.03 5.81 1.59
N ILE A 357 36.74 6.56 2.66
CA ILE A 357 37.38 6.40 3.98
C ILE A 357 36.57 5.50 4.92
N GLU A 358 35.25 5.40 4.76
CA GLU A 358 34.50 4.35 5.45
C GLU A 358 34.57 3.06 4.65
N PRO A 359 35.32 2.03 5.09
CA PRO A 359 35.19 0.73 4.48
C PRO A 359 33.74 0.30 4.68
N LYS A 360 32.99 0.19 3.58
CA LYS A 360 31.71 -0.52 3.55
C LYS A 360 32.00 -1.91 4.09
N ARG A 361 31.87 -2.11 5.42
CA ARG A 361 32.03 -3.39 6.11
C ARG A 361 31.26 -4.39 5.28
N GLY A 362 31.97 -5.35 4.67
CA GLY A 362 31.48 -6.21 3.60
C GLY A 362 30.03 -6.57 3.83
N GLN A 363 29.14 -5.79 3.23
CA GLN A 363 27.72 -6.07 3.27
C GLN A 363 27.60 -7.29 2.38
N ARG A 364 27.61 -8.47 3.00
CA ARG A 364 27.27 -9.72 2.33
C ARG A 364 25.97 -9.42 1.62
N ILE A 365 26.02 -9.37 0.28
CA ILE A 365 24.83 -9.12 -0.53
C ILE A 365 23.88 -10.22 -0.09
N PRO A 366 22.78 -9.89 0.63
CA PRO A 366 21.90 -10.94 1.09
C PRO A 366 21.38 -11.64 -0.14
N LEU A 367 21.27 -12.98 -0.08
CA LEU A 367 20.80 -13.83 -1.19
C LEU A 367 19.44 -13.35 -1.77
N ARG A 368 18.73 -12.49 -1.04
CA ARG A 368 17.52 -11.76 -1.42
C ARG A 368 17.69 -10.84 -2.64
N TYR A 369 18.91 -10.42 -3.00
CA TYR A 369 19.16 -9.59 -4.20
C TYR A 369 19.70 -10.39 -5.39
N LEU A 370 19.77 -11.72 -5.32
CA LEU A 370 20.05 -12.54 -6.49
C LEU A 370 18.91 -12.42 -7.51
N ASN A 371 19.26 -12.43 -8.80
CA ASN A 371 18.30 -12.49 -9.89
C ASN A 371 17.32 -13.65 -9.65
N SER A 372 16.02 -13.38 -9.71
CA SER A 372 14.95 -14.37 -9.49
C SER A 372 15.10 -15.59 -10.39
N THR A 373 15.59 -15.41 -11.61
CA THR A 373 15.82 -16.51 -12.57
C THR A 373 16.89 -17.48 -12.05
N VAL A 374 18.01 -16.96 -11.54
CA VAL A 374 19.11 -17.77 -10.99
C VAL A 374 18.65 -18.49 -9.73
N LEU A 375 17.94 -17.78 -8.85
CA LEU A 375 17.39 -18.36 -7.63
C LEU A 375 16.41 -19.51 -7.94
N ASN A 376 15.57 -19.33 -8.96
CA ASN A 376 14.60 -20.35 -9.40
C ASN A 376 15.29 -21.60 -9.95
N TRP A 377 16.35 -21.44 -10.75
CA TRP A 377 17.16 -22.57 -11.20
C TRP A 377 17.85 -23.28 -10.04
N LEU A 378 18.43 -22.55 -9.10
CA LEU A 378 19.08 -23.12 -7.92
C LEU A 378 18.09 -23.94 -7.07
N LYS A 379 16.87 -23.42 -6.85
CA LYS A 379 15.81 -24.15 -6.16
C LYS A 379 15.46 -25.47 -6.85
N VAL A 380 15.31 -25.45 -8.18
CA VAL A 380 15.02 -26.67 -8.94
C VAL A 380 16.17 -27.68 -8.82
N LEU A 381 17.43 -27.24 -8.93
CA LEU A 381 18.60 -28.11 -8.79
C LEU A 381 18.72 -28.72 -7.39
N VAL A 382 18.56 -27.91 -6.33
CA VAL A 382 18.64 -28.35 -4.93
C VAL A 382 17.53 -29.36 -4.60
N GLY A 383 16.36 -29.26 -5.22
CA GLY A 383 15.32 -30.29 -5.11
C GLY A 383 15.60 -31.52 -5.98
N PHE A 384 16.12 -31.33 -7.19
CA PHE A 384 16.28 -32.40 -8.18
C PHE A 384 17.38 -33.38 -7.80
N ILE A 385 18.54 -32.89 -7.33
CA ILE A 385 19.70 -33.73 -7.00
C ILE A 385 19.36 -34.81 -5.93
N PRO A 386 18.78 -34.46 -4.76
CA PRO A 386 18.40 -35.46 -3.77
C PRO A 386 17.34 -36.45 -4.27
N ALA A 387 16.37 -35.98 -5.06
CA ALA A 387 15.33 -36.83 -5.63
C ALA A 387 15.93 -37.85 -6.60
N PHE A 388 16.80 -37.39 -7.51
CA PHE A 388 17.49 -38.23 -8.48
C PHE A 388 18.34 -39.30 -7.80
N LEU A 389 19.15 -38.93 -6.82
CA LEU A 389 19.95 -39.87 -6.05
C LEU A 389 19.08 -40.91 -5.34
N THR A 390 17.96 -40.48 -4.73
CA THR A 390 17.05 -41.41 -4.05
C THR A 390 16.43 -42.40 -5.04
N PHE A 391 15.92 -41.94 -6.18
CA PHE A 391 15.35 -42.83 -7.19
C PHE A 391 16.38 -43.81 -7.73
N SER A 392 17.59 -43.34 -8.05
CA SER A 392 18.66 -44.18 -8.57
C SER A 392 19.10 -45.27 -7.61
N LEU A 393 19.07 -45.00 -6.29
CA LEU A 393 19.56 -45.91 -5.26
C LEU A 393 18.49 -46.84 -4.69
N THR A 394 17.21 -46.49 -4.78
CA THR A 394 16.12 -47.22 -4.09
C THR A 394 15.16 -47.98 -5.00
N LYS A 395 15.17 -47.71 -6.32
CA LYS A 395 14.21 -48.33 -7.25
C LYS A 395 14.89 -49.37 -8.14
N ASP A 396 14.33 -50.57 -8.12
CA ASP A 396 14.80 -51.70 -8.94
C ASP A 396 14.39 -51.58 -10.42
N TRP A 397 13.34 -50.81 -10.72
CA TRP A 397 12.87 -50.63 -12.08
C TRP A 397 13.68 -49.55 -12.81
N TRP A 398 14.40 -49.93 -13.87
CA TRP A 398 15.30 -49.05 -14.63
C TRP A 398 14.67 -47.70 -15.01
N LEU A 399 13.40 -47.69 -15.45
CA LEU A 399 12.71 -46.46 -15.86
C LEU A 399 12.57 -45.50 -14.67
N LEU A 400 12.16 -46.02 -13.52
CA LEU A 400 11.97 -45.21 -12.32
C LEU A 400 13.30 -44.84 -11.66
N SER A 401 14.32 -45.68 -11.81
CA SER A 401 15.68 -45.43 -11.30
C SER A 401 16.33 -44.23 -12.00
N TYR A 402 16.32 -44.19 -13.34
CA TYR A 402 16.96 -43.11 -14.11
C TYR A 402 16.03 -41.95 -14.48
N LEU A 403 14.75 -42.21 -14.77
CA LEU A 403 13.78 -41.18 -15.18
C LEU A 403 12.77 -40.82 -14.08
N GLY A 404 12.82 -41.46 -12.90
CA GLY A 404 11.85 -41.21 -11.83
C GLY A 404 11.81 -39.75 -11.37
N ALA A 405 12.97 -39.13 -11.17
CA ALA A 405 13.04 -37.71 -10.80
C ALA A 405 12.46 -36.79 -11.89
N PHE A 406 12.74 -37.06 -13.16
CA PHE A 406 12.18 -36.31 -14.28
C PHE A 406 10.66 -36.44 -14.37
N ILE A 407 10.13 -37.65 -14.18
CA ILE A 407 8.67 -37.90 -14.15
C ILE A 407 8.03 -37.18 -12.95
N TRP A 408 8.63 -37.25 -11.76
CA TRP A 408 8.12 -36.58 -10.55
C TRP A 408 8.06 -35.06 -10.69
N PHE A 409 9.12 -34.48 -11.25
CA PHE A 409 9.21 -33.05 -11.53
C PHE A 409 8.28 -32.65 -12.68
N GLY A 410 8.17 -33.46 -13.72
CA GLY A 410 7.26 -33.24 -14.85
C GLY A 410 5.79 -33.19 -14.43
N ILE A 411 5.35 -34.16 -13.62
CA ILE A 411 3.98 -34.17 -13.07
C ILE A 411 3.72 -32.91 -12.23
N THR A 412 4.65 -32.57 -11.34
CA THR A 412 4.48 -31.43 -10.42
C THR A 412 4.55 -30.09 -11.15
N GLY A 413 5.51 -29.91 -12.05
CA GLY A 413 5.68 -28.70 -12.86
C GLY A 413 4.50 -28.51 -13.81
N GLY A 414 4.13 -29.57 -14.54
CA GLY A 414 2.95 -29.58 -15.41
C GLY A 414 1.67 -29.23 -14.68
N ARG A 415 1.45 -29.82 -13.48
CA ARG A 415 0.32 -29.47 -12.61
C ARG A 415 0.31 -27.98 -12.24
N ASN A 416 1.44 -27.40 -11.84
CA ASN A 416 1.50 -25.97 -11.49
C ASN A 416 1.21 -25.06 -12.69
N ILE A 417 1.70 -25.42 -13.89
CA ILE A 417 1.43 -24.67 -15.13
C ILE A 417 -0.06 -24.76 -15.48
N ILE A 418 -0.63 -25.97 -15.52
CA ILE A 418 -2.06 -26.18 -15.80
C ILE A 418 -2.91 -25.43 -14.77
N GLN A 419 -2.56 -25.52 -13.48
CA GLN A 419 -3.23 -24.80 -12.41
C GLN A 419 -3.20 -23.29 -12.61
N ALA A 420 -2.05 -22.72 -12.99
CA ALA A 420 -1.92 -21.29 -13.24
C ALA A 420 -2.78 -20.84 -14.43
N VAL A 421 -2.75 -21.59 -15.54
CA VAL A 421 -3.53 -21.30 -16.75
C VAL A 421 -5.05 -21.43 -16.48
N VAL A 422 -5.47 -22.52 -15.84
CA VAL A 422 -6.87 -22.75 -15.48
C VAL A 422 -7.34 -21.74 -14.42
N GLY A 423 -6.52 -21.45 -13.41
CA GLY A 423 -6.81 -20.45 -12.37
C GLY A 423 -6.95 -19.03 -12.96
N GLY A 424 -6.08 -18.68 -13.91
CA GLY A 424 -6.07 -17.40 -14.64
C GLY A 424 -7.23 -17.21 -15.61
N GLY A 425 -7.82 -18.30 -16.11
CA GLY A 425 -8.98 -18.26 -17.01
C GLY A 425 -8.68 -18.56 -18.47
N GLY A 426 -7.52 -19.13 -18.78
CA GLY A 426 -7.06 -19.43 -20.16
C GLY A 426 -7.91 -20.42 -20.96
N GLY A 427 -8.97 -20.98 -20.39
CA GLY A 427 -9.92 -21.86 -21.09
C GLY A 427 -11.08 -21.12 -21.79
N ARG A 428 -11.27 -19.82 -21.56
CA ARG A 428 -12.21 -18.99 -22.33
C ARG A 428 -11.42 -17.87 -22.97
N ASN A 429 -11.48 -17.75 -24.29
CA ASN A 429 -10.68 -16.90 -25.18
C ASN A 429 -10.61 -15.39 -24.84
N ILE A 430 -11.11 -14.90 -23.72
CA ILE A 430 -11.35 -13.47 -23.47
C ILE A 430 -10.08 -12.70 -23.13
N SER A 431 -9.06 -13.33 -22.53
CA SER A 431 -7.82 -12.64 -22.17
C SER A 431 -6.73 -12.83 -23.23
N LEU A 432 -5.99 -11.75 -23.52
CA LEU A 432 -4.89 -11.72 -24.50
C LEU A 432 -3.54 -12.18 -23.93
N LEU A 433 -3.46 -12.45 -22.61
CA LEU A 433 -2.24 -12.93 -21.99
C LEU A 433 -1.82 -14.28 -22.56
N HIS A 434 -0.53 -14.44 -22.83
CA HIS A 434 0.03 -15.74 -23.18
C HIS A 434 0.03 -16.67 -21.97
N TRP A 435 -0.05 -17.99 -22.21
CA TRP A 435 -0.14 -18.98 -21.13
C TRP A 435 1.01 -18.86 -20.10
N HIS A 436 2.21 -18.50 -20.55
CA HIS A 436 3.39 -18.36 -19.69
C HIS A 436 3.34 -17.12 -18.78
N GLU A 437 2.51 -16.13 -19.10
CA GLU A 437 2.33 -14.91 -18.29
C GLU A 437 1.41 -15.15 -17.08
N TYR A 438 0.59 -16.20 -17.14
CA TYR A 438 -0.17 -16.66 -15.98
C TYR A 438 0.71 -17.42 -14.97
N VAL A 439 1.88 -17.91 -15.40
CA VAL A 439 2.73 -18.80 -14.60
C VAL A 439 3.68 -17.99 -13.73
N ASP A 440 3.49 -18.08 -12.41
CA ASP A 440 4.49 -17.63 -11.45
C ASP A 440 5.62 -18.66 -11.32
N TRP A 441 6.70 -18.41 -12.04
CA TRP A 441 7.89 -19.28 -12.06
C TRP A 441 8.55 -19.44 -10.69
N ASN A 442 8.46 -18.45 -9.79
CA ASN A 442 8.97 -18.61 -8.42
C ASN A 442 8.17 -19.69 -7.69
N ARG A 443 6.84 -19.64 -7.84
CA ARG A 443 5.93 -20.60 -7.22
C ARG A 443 6.11 -22.01 -7.77
N VAL A 444 6.36 -22.13 -9.08
CA VAL A 444 6.70 -23.42 -9.71
C VAL A 444 8.00 -23.97 -9.14
N SER A 445 9.07 -23.16 -9.10
CA SER A 445 10.38 -23.57 -8.57
C SER A 445 10.31 -23.96 -7.09
N ASP A 446 9.54 -23.25 -6.27
CA ASP A 446 9.30 -23.65 -4.87
C ASP A 446 8.59 -24.99 -4.78
N SER A 447 7.55 -25.22 -5.60
CA SER A 447 6.83 -26.51 -5.62
C SER A 447 7.74 -27.67 -6.05
N LEU A 448 8.65 -27.42 -6.99
CA LEU A 448 9.63 -28.42 -7.46
C LEU A 448 10.69 -28.70 -6.40
N LEU A 449 11.19 -27.67 -5.69
CA LEU A 449 12.12 -27.82 -4.58
C LEU A 449 11.56 -28.74 -3.48
N TYR A 450 10.36 -28.45 -2.98
CA TYR A 450 9.73 -29.26 -1.93
C TYR A 450 9.31 -30.64 -2.44
N THR A 451 8.89 -30.77 -3.70
CA THR A 451 8.65 -32.10 -4.27
C THR A 451 9.92 -32.92 -4.32
N GLY A 452 11.05 -32.31 -4.67
CA GLY A 452 12.35 -32.95 -4.68
C GLY A 452 12.74 -33.53 -3.32
N PHE A 453 12.59 -32.74 -2.25
CA PHE A 453 12.86 -33.20 -0.88
C PHE A 453 11.85 -34.23 -0.34
N SER A 454 10.64 -34.28 -0.87
CA SER A 454 9.64 -35.28 -0.43
C SER A 454 10.07 -36.71 -0.72
N VAL A 455 10.85 -36.93 -1.78
CA VAL A 455 11.30 -38.27 -2.20
C VAL A 455 12.26 -38.91 -1.19
N PRO A 456 13.42 -38.32 -0.83
CA PRO A 456 14.30 -38.87 0.21
C PRO A 456 13.61 -38.95 1.58
N LEU A 457 12.74 -37.99 1.90
CA LEU A 457 12.02 -38.00 3.17
C LEU A 457 11.07 -39.19 3.30
N LEU A 458 10.26 -39.46 2.28
CA LEU A 458 9.23 -40.50 2.34
C LEU A 458 9.82 -41.88 2.03
N ASP A 459 10.61 -41.98 0.96
CA ASP A 459 11.03 -43.29 0.44
C ASP A 459 12.28 -43.84 1.12
N TRP A 460 13.24 -42.98 1.49
CA TRP A 460 14.43 -43.42 2.20
C TRP A 460 14.27 -43.30 3.72
N LEU A 461 13.99 -42.10 4.24
CA LEU A 461 13.94 -41.89 5.69
C LEU A 461 12.73 -42.59 6.33
N CYS A 462 11.51 -42.28 5.89
CA CYS A 462 10.31 -42.80 6.54
C CYS A 462 10.13 -44.31 6.29
N LYS A 463 10.19 -44.74 5.03
CA LYS A 463 9.93 -46.13 4.64
C LYS A 463 11.09 -47.07 5.02
N THR A 464 12.32 -46.76 4.60
CA THR A 464 13.46 -47.69 4.78
C THR A 464 14.09 -47.58 6.17
N VAL A 465 14.43 -46.37 6.62
CA VAL A 465 15.16 -46.20 7.90
C VAL A 465 14.22 -46.36 9.10
N VAL A 466 13.12 -45.61 9.14
CA VAL A 466 12.25 -45.58 10.32
C VAL A 466 11.37 -46.83 10.40
N LEU A 467 10.61 -47.12 9.35
CA LEU A 467 9.62 -48.20 9.39
C LEU A 467 10.24 -49.59 9.24
N ASP A 468 11.00 -49.82 8.17
CA ASP A 468 11.57 -51.15 7.89
C ASP A 468 12.71 -51.50 8.86
N GLN A 469 13.77 -50.68 8.93
CA GLN A 469 14.92 -50.94 9.80
C GLN A 469 14.65 -50.66 11.29
N GLY A 470 13.88 -49.62 11.61
CA GLY A 470 13.62 -49.22 13.00
C GLY A 470 12.51 -50.03 13.68
N PHE A 471 11.37 -50.23 13.00
CA PHE A 471 10.18 -50.88 13.58
C PHE A 471 9.84 -52.25 12.95
N GLY A 472 10.60 -52.73 11.96
CA GLY A 472 10.30 -54.00 11.27
C GLY A 472 8.99 -53.99 10.47
N VAL A 473 8.49 -52.80 10.13
CA VAL A 473 7.23 -52.60 9.40
C VAL A 473 7.53 -52.42 7.92
N ASN A 474 7.21 -53.45 7.13
CA ASN A 474 7.34 -53.44 5.69
C ASN A 474 6.08 -53.97 4.99
N ILE A 475 6.10 -53.97 3.65
CA ILE A 475 4.96 -54.36 2.82
C ILE A 475 4.55 -55.82 3.09
N SER A 476 5.50 -56.70 3.39
CA SER A 476 5.24 -58.10 3.72
C SER A 476 4.67 -58.33 5.12
N ASN A 477 5.01 -57.49 6.10
CA ASN A 477 4.61 -57.67 7.50
C ASN A 477 3.28 -56.95 7.82
N ASN A 478 3.20 -55.64 7.55
CA ASN A 478 2.00 -54.85 7.84
C ASN A 478 1.85 -53.68 6.86
N ALA A 479 1.38 -54.00 5.66
CA ALA A 479 1.17 -53.02 4.58
C ALA A 479 0.23 -51.88 4.99
N LEU A 480 -0.84 -52.16 5.75
CA LEU A 480 -1.81 -51.15 6.16
C LEU A 480 -1.16 -50.08 7.05
N LEU A 481 -0.35 -50.51 8.04
CA LEU A 481 0.38 -49.60 8.92
C LEU A 481 1.39 -48.76 8.15
N LEU A 482 2.16 -49.38 7.25
CA LEU A 482 3.15 -48.69 6.41
C LEU A 482 2.49 -47.58 5.58
N TYR A 483 1.41 -47.90 4.85
CA TYR A 483 0.74 -46.91 3.99
C TYR A 483 0.05 -45.81 4.81
N THR A 484 -0.48 -46.14 5.99
CA THR A 484 -1.09 -45.15 6.89
C THR A 484 -0.05 -44.13 7.37
N VAL A 485 1.08 -44.60 7.88
CA VAL A 485 2.17 -43.72 8.35
C VAL A 485 2.72 -42.88 7.20
N MET A 486 2.96 -43.49 6.02
CA MET A 486 3.41 -42.78 4.82
C MET A 486 2.45 -41.66 4.40
N SER A 487 1.14 -41.93 4.41
CA SER A 487 0.10 -40.96 4.05
C SER A 487 0.05 -39.78 5.04
N ILE A 488 0.14 -40.06 6.34
CA ILE A 488 0.16 -39.05 7.41
C ILE A 488 1.42 -38.19 7.32
N THR A 489 2.60 -38.80 7.19
CA THR A 489 3.88 -38.09 7.05
C THR A 489 3.88 -37.18 5.82
N ASN A 490 3.39 -37.68 4.68
CA ASN A 490 3.23 -36.87 3.48
C ASN A 490 2.24 -35.70 3.69
N GLY A 491 1.11 -35.93 4.37
CA GLY A 491 0.15 -34.88 4.72
C GLY A 491 0.76 -33.76 5.57
N PHE A 492 1.49 -34.12 6.63
CA PHE A 492 2.22 -33.16 7.47
C PHE A 492 3.33 -32.43 6.72
N TYR A 493 4.09 -33.13 5.87
CA TYR A 493 5.11 -32.53 5.03
C TYR A 493 4.51 -31.48 4.09
N ILE A 494 3.39 -31.82 3.43
CA ILE A 494 2.68 -30.92 2.53
C ILE A 494 2.14 -29.69 3.28
N CYS A 495 1.52 -29.91 4.44
CA CYS A 495 1.00 -28.84 5.28
C CYS A 495 2.12 -27.87 5.71
N SER A 496 3.24 -28.41 6.19
CA SER A 496 4.37 -27.63 6.72
C SER A 496 4.98 -26.70 5.69
N HIS A 497 5.33 -27.22 4.50
CA HIS A 497 5.95 -26.36 3.48
C HIS A 497 4.95 -25.39 2.84
N ASN A 498 3.66 -25.73 2.77
CA ASN A 498 2.64 -24.79 2.28
C ASN A 498 2.39 -23.64 3.27
N LEU A 499 2.50 -23.90 4.58
CA LEU A 499 2.50 -22.85 5.60
C LEU A 499 3.72 -21.95 5.45
N PHE A 500 4.92 -22.53 5.23
CA PHE A 500 6.14 -21.78 5.00
C PHE A 500 6.08 -20.91 3.72
N ARG A 501 5.43 -21.40 2.66
CA ARG A 501 5.19 -20.66 1.41
C ARG A 501 4.15 -19.54 1.55
N GLY A 502 3.45 -19.43 2.68
CA GLY A 502 2.45 -18.39 2.93
C GLY A 502 1.13 -18.60 2.19
N LEU A 503 0.79 -19.83 1.82
CA LEU A 503 -0.51 -20.14 1.22
C LEU A 503 -1.66 -19.84 2.21
N PRO A 504 -2.85 -19.45 1.73
CA PRO A 504 -3.98 -19.17 2.60
C PRO A 504 -4.34 -20.42 3.42
N PRO A 505 -4.70 -20.29 4.72
CA PRO A 505 -4.93 -21.44 5.62
C PRO A 505 -5.90 -22.49 5.07
N LYS A 506 -6.88 -22.06 4.27
CA LYS A 506 -7.82 -22.96 3.59
C LYS A 506 -7.15 -23.90 2.58
N ALA A 507 -6.21 -23.40 1.79
CA ALA A 507 -5.47 -24.20 0.82
C ALA A 507 -4.50 -25.16 1.54
N VAL A 508 -3.86 -24.68 2.62
CA VAL A 508 -2.99 -25.52 3.48
C VAL A 508 -3.77 -26.70 4.05
N PHE A 509 -4.95 -26.45 4.63
CA PHE A 509 -5.80 -27.49 5.19
C PHE A 509 -6.36 -28.43 4.10
N GLY A 510 -6.80 -27.90 2.95
CA GLY A 510 -7.24 -28.73 1.83
C GLY A 510 -6.14 -29.66 1.32
N ASN A 511 -4.90 -29.17 1.24
CA ASN A 511 -3.75 -29.95 0.82
C ASN A 511 -3.35 -31.06 1.81
N PHE A 512 -3.70 -30.94 3.09
CA PHE A 512 -3.52 -32.04 4.05
C PHE A 512 -4.41 -33.25 3.70
N PHE A 513 -5.68 -33.03 3.33
CA PHE A 513 -6.60 -34.09 2.92
C PHE A 513 -6.37 -34.62 1.49
N ARG A 514 -5.44 -34.02 0.75
CA ARG A 514 -5.08 -34.43 -0.61
C ARG A 514 -4.74 -35.92 -0.69
N SER A 515 -3.98 -36.43 0.29
CA SER A 515 -3.59 -37.86 0.32
C SER A 515 -4.81 -38.78 0.39
N LEU A 516 -5.82 -38.44 1.20
CA LEU A 516 -7.05 -39.22 1.33
C LEU A 516 -7.91 -39.16 0.06
N LEU A 517 -8.09 -37.96 -0.50
CA LEU A 517 -8.88 -37.72 -1.71
C LEU A 517 -8.21 -38.31 -2.98
N SER A 518 -6.90 -38.54 -2.94
CA SER A 518 -6.16 -39.09 -4.09
C SER A 518 -6.35 -40.59 -4.29
N ILE A 519 -6.74 -41.35 -3.25
CA ILE A 519 -6.89 -42.80 -3.34
C ILE A 519 -8.01 -43.20 -4.32
N PRO A 520 -9.25 -42.67 -4.22
CA PRO A 520 -10.30 -42.98 -5.20
C PRO A 520 -9.92 -42.57 -6.63
N VAL A 521 -9.22 -41.45 -6.78
CA VAL A 521 -8.77 -40.95 -8.09
C VAL A 521 -7.70 -41.87 -8.70
N ALA A 522 -6.76 -42.37 -7.88
CA ALA A 522 -5.75 -43.32 -8.32
C ALA A 522 -6.37 -44.64 -8.77
N VAL A 523 -7.35 -45.17 -8.01
CA VAL A 523 -8.10 -46.38 -8.39
C VAL A 523 -8.83 -46.18 -9.72
N LEU A 524 -9.49 -45.04 -9.91
CA LEU A 524 -10.16 -44.70 -11.16
C LEU A 524 -9.18 -44.67 -12.35
N PHE A 525 -8.04 -43.99 -12.19
CA PHE A 525 -7.01 -43.96 -13.24
C PHE A 525 -6.45 -45.34 -13.55
N SER A 526 -6.17 -46.14 -12.53
CA SER A 526 -5.75 -47.54 -12.69
C SER A 526 -6.78 -48.34 -13.50
N TRP A 527 -8.07 -48.20 -13.21
CA TRP A 527 -9.13 -48.88 -13.95
C TRP A 527 -9.21 -48.44 -15.41
N VAL A 528 -9.19 -47.13 -15.67
CA VAL A 528 -9.23 -46.58 -17.04
C VAL A 528 -8.03 -47.03 -17.87
N ILE A 529 -6.82 -46.92 -17.32
CA ILE A 529 -5.60 -47.33 -18.01
C ILE A 529 -5.61 -48.85 -18.25
N GLY A 530 -6.04 -49.64 -17.26
CA GLY A 530 -6.20 -51.09 -17.41
C GLY A 530 -7.18 -51.47 -18.51
N GLY A 531 -8.31 -50.76 -18.62
CA GLY A 531 -9.29 -50.95 -19.68
C GLY A 531 -8.74 -50.63 -21.07
N ILE A 532 -7.99 -49.53 -21.22
CA ILE A 532 -7.34 -49.17 -22.49
C ILE A 532 -6.29 -50.22 -22.89
N LEU A 533 -5.44 -50.64 -21.94
CA LEU A 533 -4.43 -51.67 -22.20
C LEU A 533 -5.08 -53.01 -22.59
N GLY A 534 -6.18 -53.37 -21.93
CA GLY A 534 -6.97 -54.55 -22.27
C GLY A 534 -7.59 -54.45 -23.66
N ALA A 535 -8.15 -53.29 -24.03
CA ALA A 535 -8.70 -53.03 -25.36
C ALA A 535 -7.63 -53.08 -26.46
N CYS A 536 -6.39 -52.70 -26.15
CA CYS A 536 -5.22 -52.84 -27.04
C CYS A 536 -4.64 -54.26 -27.07
N GLY A 537 -5.27 -55.25 -26.43
CA GLY A 537 -4.86 -56.66 -26.47
C GLY A 537 -3.67 -57.02 -25.57
N ILE A 538 -3.30 -56.19 -24.60
CA ILE A 538 -2.16 -56.44 -23.71
C ILE A 538 -2.61 -57.35 -22.56
N ALA A 539 -2.34 -58.66 -22.70
CA ALA A 539 -2.77 -59.70 -21.76
C ALA A 539 -2.23 -59.54 -20.31
N THR A 540 -1.13 -58.78 -20.12
CA THR A 540 -0.48 -58.55 -18.82
C THR A 540 -0.64 -57.12 -18.31
N ALA A 541 -1.77 -56.47 -18.62
CA ALA A 541 -2.08 -55.11 -18.19
C ALA A 541 -1.90 -54.91 -16.66
N GLY A 542 -2.25 -55.90 -15.83
CA GLY A 542 -2.11 -55.83 -14.37
C GLY A 542 -0.67 -55.69 -13.88
N ILE A 543 0.29 -56.42 -14.48
CA ILE A 543 1.72 -56.36 -14.11
C ILE A 543 2.30 -54.98 -14.48
N ILE A 544 1.90 -54.45 -15.64
CA ILE A 544 2.28 -53.11 -16.08
C ILE A 544 1.71 -52.09 -15.10
N LEU A 545 0.43 -52.17 -14.77
CA LEU A 545 -0.24 -51.27 -13.84
C LEU A 545 0.43 -51.26 -12.46
N GLN A 546 0.89 -52.41 -11.98
CA GLN A 546 1.61 -52.52 -10.71
C GLN A 546 2.95 -51.79 -10.74
N LYS A 547 3.72 -51.87 -11.84
CA LYS A 547 4.97 -51.10 -12.01
C LYS A 547 4.72 -49.59 -12.09
N TRP A 548 3.59 -49.19 -12.68
CA TRP A 548 3.17 -47.79 -12.81
C TRP A 548 2.39 -47.25 -11.59
N ALA A 549 2.06 -48.08 -10.59
CA ALA A 549 1.18 -47.71 -9.48
C ALA A 549 1.66 -46.48 -8.71
N ALA A 550 2.98 -46.34 -8.50
CA ALA A 550 3.57 -45.18 -7.84
C ALA A 550 3.40 -43.90 -8.66
N VAL A 551 3.56 -43.98 -9.98
CA VAL A 551 3.39 -42.85 -10.91
C VAL A 551 1.92 -42.45 -11.01
N ILE A 552 1.00 -43.42 -11.12
CA ILE A 552 -0.45 -43.19 -11.16
C ILE A 552 -0.91 -42.53 -9.85
N SER A 553 -0.43 -43.01 -8.69
CA SER A 553 -0.76 -42.46 -7.38
C SER A 553 -0.24 -41.02 -7.21
N LYS A 554 0.98 -40.74 -7.67
CA LYS A 554 1.56 -39.39 -7.68
C LYS A 554 0.74 -38.45 -8.57
N PHE A 555 0.44 -38.88 -9.80
CA PHE A 555 -0.38 -38.12 -10.74
C PHE A 555 -1.78 -37.81 -10.19
N ALA A 556 -2.45 -38.79 -9.58
CA ALA A 556 -3.75 -38.62 -8.93
C ALA A 556 -3.68 -37.58 -7.79
N SER A 557 -2.65 -37.67 -6.93
CA SER A 557 -2.44 -36.72 -5.84
C SER A 557 -2.23 -35.30 -6.33
N ASP A 558 -1.44 -35.10 -7.40
CA ASP A 558 -1.23 -33.77 -7.97
C ASP A 558 -2.47 -33.25 -8.70
N CYS A 559 -3.27 -34.11 -9.36
CA CYS A 559 -4.56 -33.70 -9.93
C CYS A 559 -5.50 -33.13 -8.86
N VAL A 560 -5.65 -33.84 -7.73
CA VAL A 560 -6.45 -33.36 -6.59
C VAL A 560 -5.88 -32.05 -6.05
N GLY A 561 -4.55 -31.97 -5.89
CA GLY A 561 -3.90 -30.72 -5.49
C GLY A 561 -4.18 -29.58 -6.48
N GLY A 562 -4.13 -29.85 -7.79
CA GLY A 562 -4.37 -28.86 -8.84
C GLY A 562 -5.79 -28.29 -8.79
N ILE A 563 -6.78 -29.12 -8.40
CA ILE A 563 -8.16 -28.68 -8.17
C ILE A 563 -8.25 -27.78 -6.94
N ILE A 564 -7.65 -28.20 -5.81
CA ILE A 564 -7.71 -27.47 -4.54
C ILE A 564 -7.01 -26.10 -4.65
N GLU A 565 -5.76 -26.10 -5.10
CA GLU A 565 -4.99 -24.86 -5.25
C GLU A 565 -5.47 -24.02 -6.44
N GLY A 566 -5.90 -24.63 -7.55
CA GLY A 566 -6.48 -23.90 -8.68
C GLY A 566 -7.78 -23.18 -8.33
N GLY A 567 -8.60 -23.78 -7.46
CA GLY A 567 -9.76 -23.11 -6.88
C GLY A 567 -9.37 -21.93 -5.98
N ALA A 568 -8.32 -22.08 -5.18
CA ALA A 568 -7.79 -20.99 -4.35
C ALA A 568 -7.20 -19.84 -5.19
N ASP A 569 -6.41 -20.16 -6.20
CA ASP A 569 -5.82 -19.20 -7.15
C ASP A 569 -6.89 -18.45 -7.92
N ARG A 570 -7.90 -19.16 -8.41
CA ARG A 570 -9.07 -18.53 -9.04
C ARG A 570 -9.74 -17.54 -8.09
N GLY A 571 -9.94 -17.91 -6.83
CA GLY A 571 -10.51 -17.03 -5.82
C GLY A 571 -9.65 -15.80 -5.55
N ALA A 572 -8.33 -15.97 -5.41
CA ALA A 572 -7.38 -14.89 -5.19
C ALA A 572 -7.36 -13.90 -6.38
N ASN A 573 -7.31 -14.42 -7.61
CA ASN A 573 -7.37 -13.61 -8.83
C ASN A 573 -8.65 -12.78 -8.87
N VAL A 574 -9.81 -13.41 -8.69
CA VAL A 574 -11.10 -12.69 -8.68
C VAL A 574 -11.12 -11.61 -7.58
N HIS A 575 -10.62 -11.92 -6.38
CA HIS A 575 -10.61 -10.96 -5.27
C HIS A 575 -9.75 -9.73 -5.57
N MET A 576 -8.54 -9.94 -6.10
CA MET A 576 -7.64 -8.87 -6.53
C MET A 576 -8.30 -8.00 -7.61
N ARG A 577 -8.96 -8.62 -8.60
CA ARG A 577 -9.67 -7.89 -9.65
C ARG A 577 -10.87 -7.11 -9.14
N VAL A 578 -11.60 -7.65 -8.17
CA VAL A 578 -12.71 -6.90 -7.54
C VAL A 578 -12.17 -5.62 -6.91
N TRP A 579 -11.01 -5.68 -6.24
CA TRP A 579 -10.37 -4.51 -5.65
C TRP A 579 -9.92 -3.47 -6.69
N ASP A 580 -9.29 -3.92 -7.79
CA ASP A 580 -8.89 -3.04 -8.90
C ASP A 580 -10.10 -2.31 -9.49
N TYR A 581 -11.16 -3.04 -9.79
CA TYR A 581 -12.38 -2.49 -10.36
C TYR A 581 -13.10 -1.55 -9.40
N GLN A 582 -13.20 -1.86 -8.10
CA GLN A 582 -13.85 -0.97 -7.12
C GLN A 582 -13.24 0.43 -7.13
N THR A 583 -11.93 0.53 -7.28
CA THR A 583 -11.23 1.81 -7.38
C THR A 583 -11.64 2.57 -8.64
N LYS A 584 -11.77 1.89 -9.78
CA LYS A 584 -12.18 2.48 -11.06
C LYS A 584 -13.67 2.85 -11.10
N PHE A 585 -14.55 1.99 -10.60
CA PHE A 585 -15.98 2.27 -10.49
C PHE A 585 -16.25 3.52 -9.65
N LYS A 586 -15.53 3.70 -8.53
CA LYS A 586 -15.65 4.92 -7.73
C LYS A 586 -15.34 6.18 -8.55
N ARG A 587 -14.33 6.13 -9.43
CA ARG A 587 -13.99 7.26 -10.31
C ARG A 587 -15.07 7.52 -11.36
N VAL A 588 -15.57 6.49 -12.02
CA VAL A 588 -16.65 6.61 -13.02
C VAL A 588 -17.91 7.19 -12.41
N LEU A 589 -18.34 6.71 -11.23
CA LEU A 589 -19.51 7.24 -10.55
C LEU A 589 -19.29 8.70 -10.09
N GLN A 590 -18.10 9.05 -9.60
CA GLN A 590 -17.76 10.44 -9.28
C GLN A 590 -17.74 11.35 -10.51
N LEU A 591 -17.27 10.84 -11.65
CA LEU A 591 -17.28 11.56 -12.92
C LEU A 591 -18.71 11.77 -13.41
N TYR A 592 -19.55 10.75 -13.31
CA TYR A 592 -20.99 10.84 -13.59
C TYR A 592 -21.66 11.90 -12.74
N THR A 593 -21.43 11.95 -11.42
CA THR A 593 -21.97 13.02 -10.56
C THR A 593 -21.56 14.41 -11.04
N LYS A 594 -20.32 14.59 -11.51
CA LYS A 594 -19.86 15.88 -12.06
C LYS A 594 -20.57 16.22 -13.38
N ILE A 595 -20.85 15.22 -14.20
CA ILE A 595 -21.59 15.39 -15.46
C ILE A 595 -23.06 15.73 -15.15
N GLU A 596 -23.69 15.05 -14.19
CA GLU A 596 -25.06 15.33 -13.74
C GLU A 596 -25.23 16.79 -13.29
N ILE A 597 -24.27 17.30 -12.52
CA ILE A 597 -24.22 18.71 -12.11
C ILE A 597 -24.12 19.66 -13.32
N LEU A 598 -23.43 19.25 -14.40
CA LEU A 598 -23.32 20.06 -15.62
C LEU A 598 -24.58 20.02 -16.49
N PHE A 599 -25.47 19.04 -16.31
CA PHE A 599 -26.68 18.85 -17.12
C PHE A 599 -27.94 18.69 -16.25
N PRO A 600 -28.28 19.67 -15.39
CA PRO A 600 -29.33 19.52 -14.37
C PRO A 600 -30.74 19.29 -14.95
N GLU A 601 -31.02 19.81 -16.15
CA GLU A 601 -32.34 19.73 -16.80
C GLU A 601 -32.46 18.58 -17.80
N ARG A 602 -31.38 17.83 -18.05
CA ARG A 602 -31.35 16.76 -19.06
C ARG A 602 -31.09 15.42 -18.40
N ASN A 603 -31.76 14.38 -18.88
CA ASN A 603 -31.40 13.02 -18.51
C ASN A 603 -30.04 12.65 -19.13
N VAL A 604 -28.99 12.61 -18.29
CA VAL A 604 -27.62 12.37 -18.74
C VAL A 604 -27.45 11.02 -19.41
N LEU A 605 -28.12 9.95 -18.93
CA LEU A 605 -28.09 8.63 -19.57
C LEU A 605 -28.55 8.69 -21.03
N ARG A 606 -29.61 9.47 -21.31
CA ARG A 606 -30.10 9.68 -22.68
C ARG A 606 -29.10 10.48 -23.53
N VAL A 607 -28.41 11.45 -22.95
CA VAL A 607 -27.36 12.21 -23.67
C VAL A 607 -26.16 11.31 -23.99
N MET A 608 -25.72 10.49 -23.02
CA MET A 608 -24.61 9.55 -23.17
C MET A 608 -24.86 8.44 -24.21
N SER A 609 -26.12 8.18 -24.58
CA SER A 609 -26.47 7.25 -25.67
C SER A 609 -25.90 7.66 -27.04
N LYS A 610 -25.58 8.95 -27.21
CA LYS A 610 -24.98 9.51 -28.44
C LYS A 610 -23.58 10.06 -28.12
N PRO A 611 -22.54 9.20 -28.10
CA PRO A 611 -21.22 9.57 -27.60
C PRO A 611 -20.60 10.77 -28.32
N ASP A 612 -20.72 10.89 -29.64
CA ASP A 612 -20.12 11.99 -30.43
C ASP A 612 -20.62 13.36 -29.94
N LYS A 613 -21.95 13.51 -29.85
CA LYS A 613 -22.60 14.75 -29.40
C LYS A 613 -22.32 15.03 -27.93
N PHE A 614 -22.35 13.98 -27.12
CA PHE A 614 -22.07 14.06 -25.70
C PHE A 614 -20.65 14.54 -25.41
N LEU A 615 -19.62 13.98 -26.07
CA LEU A 615 -18.24 14.41 -25.87
C LEU A 615 -17.99 15.83 -26.36
N ALA A 616 -18.63 16.24 -27.46
CA ALA A 616 -18.56 17.62 -27.94
C ALA A 616 -19.16 18.61 -26.93
N GLU A 617 -20.39 18.36 -26.44
CA GLU A 617 -21.04 19.20 -25.43
C GLU A 617 -20.27 19.21 -24.09
N LEU A 618 -19.71 18.06 -23.70
CA LEU A 618 -18.93 17.95 -22.46
C LEU A 618 -17.64 18.78 -22.52
N ARG A 619 -16.95 18.75 -23.66
CA ARG A 619 -15.73 19.54 -23.91
C ARG A 619 -16.01 21.03 -23.88
N GLU A 620 -17.13 21.47 -24.44
CA GLU A 620 -17.56 22.88 -24.42
C GLU A 620 -17.86 23.37 -23.00
N ARG A 621 -18.56 22.55 -22.19
CA ARG A 621 -18.93 22.94 -20.82
C ARG A 621 -17.77 22.86 -19.85
N ARG A 622 -16.89 21.86 -19.98
CA ARG A 622 -15.73 21.68 -19.10
C ARG A 622 -14.63 20.85 -19.75
N SER A 623 -13.62 21.54 -20.27
CA SER A 623 -12.44 20.91 -20.87
C SER A 623 -11.79 19.88 -19.94
N GLY A 624 -11.61 18.65 -20.42
CA GLY A 624 -10.83 17.61 -19.75
C GLY A 624 -11.66 16.52 -19.07
N LEU A 625 -12.97 16.72 -18.84
CA LEU A 625 -13.84 15.62 -18.40
C LEU A 625 -14.00 14.56 -19.50
N GLU A 626 -14.01 14.96 -20.78
CA GLU A 626 -14.09 14.00 -21.88
C GLU A 626 -12.87 13.08 -21.92
N LYS A 627 -11.68 13.63 -21.64
CA LYS A 627 -10.43 12.87 -21.57
C LYS A 627 -10.43 11.89 -20.41
N ALA A 628 -10.88 12.33 -19.23
CA ALA A 628 -10.98 11.46 -18.05
C ALA A 628 -11.90 10.25 -18.32
N LEU A 629 -13.04 10.48 -18.99
CA LEU A 629 -13.98 9.43 -19.35
C LEU A 629 -13.39 8.42 -20.35
N ILE A 630 -12.66 8.91 -21.36
CA ILE A 630 -11.95 8.08 -22.33
C ILE A 630 -10.89 7.23 -21.61
N PHE A 631 -10.06 7.83 -20.75
CA PHE A 631 -9.02 7.10 -20.01
C PHE A 631 -9.59 6.04 -19.08
N ASP A 632 -10.62 6.38 -18.30
CA ASP A 632 -11.26 5.40 -17.42
C ASP A 632 -11.83 4.23 -18.24
N SER A 633 -12.43 4.49 -19.40
CA SER A 633 -12.96 3.43 -20.29
C SER A 633 -11.86 2.57 -20.92
N LEU A 634 -10.74 3.18 -21.34
CA LEU A 634 -9.56 2.45 -21.81
C LEU A 634 -8.93 1.60 -20.70
N ASP A 635 -8.98 2.05 -19.44
CA ASP A 635 -8.54 1.27 -18.30
C ASP A 635 -9.44 0.04 -18.09
N PHE A 636 -10.77 0.18 -18.21
CA PHE A 636 -11.69 -0.97 -18.13
C PHE A 636 -11.47 -1.96 -19.28
N LEU A 637 -11.28 -1.48 -20.52
CA LEU A 637 -10.89 -2.30 -21.68
C LEU A 637 -9.61 -3.10 -21.38
N THR A 638 -8.58 -2.41 -20.88
CA THR A 638 -7.27 -3.01 -20.57
C THR A 638 -7.39 -4.04 -19.45
N LEU A 639 -8.11 -3.72 -18.37
CA LEU A 639 -8.35 -4.64 -17.25
C LEU A 639 -9.08 -5.90 -17.72
N TRP A 640 -10.11 -5.74 -18.56
CA TRP A 640 -10.90 -6.86 -19.06
C TRP A 640 -10.08 -7.85 -19.90
N LEU A 641 -9.16 -7.34 -20.73
CA LEU A 641 -8.39 -8.16 -21.68
C LEU A 641 -7.07 -8.68 -21.11
N TYR A 642 -6.38 -7.92 -20.26
CA TYR A 642 -5.07 -8.31 -19.75
C TYR A 642 -5.08 -8.89 -18.34
N GLN A 643 -6.17 -8.77 -17.58
CA GLN A 643 -6.15 -9.26 -16.20
C GLN A 643 -6.87 -10.61 -16.03
N PRO A 644 -6.27 -11.56 -15.30
CA PRO A 644 -6.86 -12.89 -15.11
C PRO A 644 -8.20 -12.79 -14.38
N ARG A 645 -9.21 -13.51 -14.88
CA ARG A 645 -10.57 -13.54 -14.30
C ARG A 645 -11.27 -12.18 -14.18
N ALA A 646 -10.83 -11.16 -14.92
CA ALA A 646 -11.42 -9.83 -14.89
C ALA A 646 -12.92 -9.83 -15.22
N SER A 647 -13.36 -10.57 -16.25
CA SER A 647 -14.79 -10.68 -16.60
C SER A 647 -15.64 -11.28 -15.48
N THR A 648 -15.11 -12.27 -14.75
CA THR A 648 -15.81 -12.90 -13.61
C THR A 648 -15.92 -11.94 -12.43
N ALA A 649 -14.88 -11.12 -12.20
CA ALA A 649 -14.91 -10.09 -11.18
C ALA A 649 -15.87 -8.95 -11.53
N LEU A 650 -15.90 -8.53 -12.80
CA LEU A 650 -16.85 -7.52 -13.28
C LEU A 650 -18.30 -8.00 -13.12
N GLU A 651 -18.59 -9.26 -13.50
CA GLU A 651 -19.91 -9.88 -13.29
C GLU A 651 -20.33 -9.81 -11.81
N HIS A 652 -19.39 -10.09 -10.89
CA HIS A 652 -19.67 -10.06 -9.46
C HIS A 652 -20.01 -8.66 -8.94
N ILE A 653 -19.34 -7.63 -9.46
CA ILE A 653 -19.59 -6.23 -9.09
C ILE A 653 -20.92 -5.76 -9.66
N LEU A 654 -21.15 -5.97 -10.97
CA LEU A 654 -22.37 -5.52 -11.65
C LEU A 654 -23.64 -6.10 -11.02
N ARG A 655 -23.59 -7.35 -10.53
CA ARG A 655 -24.71 -7.98 -9.78
C ARG A 655 -25.04 -7.29 -8.45
N GLN A 656 -24.14 -6.48 -7.91
CA GLN A 656 -24.34 -5.74 -6.65
C GLN A 656 -24.75 -4.29 -6.87
N MET A 657 -24.66 -3.79 -8.11
CA MET A 657 -24.97 -2.41 -8.48
C MET A 657 -26.45 -2.25 -8.81
N THR A 658 -26.98 -1.04 -8.60
CA THR A 658 -28.34 -0.70 -9.01
C THR A 658 -28.48 -0.76 -10.54
N THR A 659 -29.71 -0.84 -11.05
CA THR A 659 -29.95 -0.83 -12.51
C THR A 659 -29.45 0.46 -13.15
N GLU A 660 -29.58 1.59 -12.45
CA GLU A 660 -29.08 2.89 -12.88
C GLU A 660 -27.55 2.94 -12.93
N GLU A 661 -26.85 2.54 -11.85
CA GLU A 661 -25.38 2.48 -11.82
C GLU A 661 -24.82 1.58 -12.93
N ARG A 662 -25.51 0.47 -13.20
CA ARG A 662 -25.21 -0.43 -14.31
C ARG A 662 -25.34 0.27 -15.67
N CYS A 663 -26.40 1.05 -15.87
CA CYS A 663 -26.58 1.84 -17.09
C CYS A 663 -25.53 2.95 -17.22
N VAL A 664 -25.25 3.71 -16.15
CA VAL A 664 -24.18 4.72 -16.12
C VAL A 664 -22.85 4.12 -16.57
N PHE A 665 -22.49 2.97 -15.98
CA PHE A 665 -21.26 2.28 -16.35
C PHE A 665 -21.28 1.85 -17.82
N PHE A 666 -22.32 1.17 -18.27
CA PHE A 666 -22.39 0.71 -19.66
C PHE A 666 -22.28 1.87 -20.66
N MET A 667 -23.04 2.94 -20.47
CA MET A 667 -23.04 4.11 -21.34
C MET A 667 -21.69 4.84 -21.31
N SER A 668 -21.00 4.86 -20.17
CA SER A 668 -19.65 5.43 -20.08
C SER A 668 -18.65 4.72 -21.01
N GLN A 669 -18.81 3.41 -21.21
CA GLN A 669 -17.93 2.62 -22.07
C GLN A 669 -18.19 2.82 -23.57
N LEU A 670 -19.38 3.31 -23.97
CA LEU A 670 -19.70 3.57 -25.38
C LEU A 670 -18.85 4.67 -26.00
N VAL A 671 -18.21 5.50 -25.19
CA VAL A 671 -17.21 6.48 -25.65
C VAL A 671 -16.06 5.81 -26.42
N LEU A 672 -15.77 4.53 -26.17
CA LEU A 672 -14.79 3.76 -26.93
C LEU A 672 -15.17 3.55 -28.40
N THR A 673 -16.41 3.81 -28.81
CA THR A 673 -16.81 3.78 -30.23
C THR A 673 -16.25 4.97 -31.02
N GLN A 674 -15.79 6.02 -30.34
CA GLN A 674 -15.27 7.22 -30.96
C GLN A 674 -13.82 7.06 -31.40
N GLU A 675 -13.60 6.28 -32.46
CA GLU A 675 -12.26 5.97 -32.96
C GLU A 675 -11.42 7.23 -33.20
N ARG A 676 -12.01 8.30 -33.75
CA ARG A 676 -11.30 9.55 -34.02
C ARG A 676 -10.81 10.25 -32.76
N GLU A 677 -11.69 10.46 -31.78
CA GLU A 677 -11.34 11.18 -30.55
C GLU A 677 -10.38 10.38 -29.67
N VAL A 678 -10.60 9.07 -29.54
CA VAL A 678 -9.71 8.19 -28.78
C VAL A 678 -8.33 8.13 -29.44
N SER A 679 -8.26 7.98 -30.76
CA SER A 679 -6.97 7.96 -31.48
C SER A 679 -6.22 9.28 -31.37
N GLN A 680 -6.90 10.42 -31.51
CA GLN A 680 -6.28 11.74 -31.34
C GLN A 680 -5.72 11.92 -29.92
N LEU A 681 -6.44 11.46 -28.90
CA LEU A 681 -6.00 11.54 -27.53
C LEU A 681 -4.75 10.67 -27.27
N LEU A 682 -4.68 9.47 -27.84
CA LEU A 682 -3.49 8.60 -27.77
C LEU A 682 -2.29 9.19 -28.54
N LEU A 683 -2.53 9.83 -29.69
CA LEU A 683 -1.50 10.49 -30.52
C LEU A 683 -0.96 11.77 -29.87
N ALA A 684 -1.76 12.49 -29.07
CA ALA A 684 -1.38 13.73 -28.40
C ALA A 684 -0.36 13.57 -27.25
N GLY A 685 0.33 12.42 -27.17
CA GLY A 685 1.44 12.21 -26.24
C GLY A 685 1.04 11.70 -24.84
N SER A 686 -0.22 11.32 -24.61
CA SER A 686 -0.68 10.86 -23.30
C SER A 686 0.01 9.56 -22.82
N LEU A 687 0.60 8.79 -23.72
CA LEU A 687 1.31 7.53 -23.43
C LEU A 687 2.80 7.56 -23.83
N GLY A 688 3.35 8.73 -24.16
CA GLY A 688 4.74 8.88 -24.61
C GLY A 688 5.06 8.11 -25.90
N GLU A 689 6.29 7.62 -26.03
CA GLU A 689 6.82 6.97 -27.25
C GLU A 689 6.13 5.65 -27.64
N ARG A 690 5.31 5.05 -26.77
CA ARG A 690 4.67 3.74 -27.00
C ARG A 690 3.25 3.83 -27.56
N PHE A 691 2.81 4.99 -28.03
CA PHE A 691 1.44 5.23 -28.51
C PHE A 691 1.00 4.26 -29.62
N ALA A 692 1.91 3.85 -30.52
CA ALA A 692 1.58 2.98 -31.65
C ALA A 692 1.00 1.63 -31.22
N ARG A 693 1.57 1.00 -30.18
CA ARG A 693 1.09 -0.28 -29.65
C ARG A 693 -0.24 -0.13 -28.91
N ALA A 694 -0.42 0.98 -28.20
CA ALA A 694 -1.67 1.25 -27.48
C ALA A 694 -2.82 1.53 -28.46
N LEU A 695 -2.54 2.26 -29.54
CA LEU A 695 -3.50 2.54 -30.60
C LEU A 695 -3.91 1.26 -31.33
N SER A 696 -2.94 0.43 -31.74
CA SER A 696 -3.25 -0.85 -32.39
C SER A 696 -4.07 -1.77 -31.48
N PHE A 697 -3.72 -1.82 -30.19
CA PHE A 697 -4.48 -2.58 -29.19
C PHE A 697 -5.92 -2.09 -29.08
N TYR A 698 -6.13 -0.77 -28.95
CA TYR A 698 -7.46 -0.19 -28.86
C TYR A 698 -8.30 -0.56 -30.08
N LEU A 699 -7.81 -0.27 -31.30
CA LEU A 699 -8.54 -0.46 -32.55
C LEU A 699 -8.93 -1.93 -32.78
N ASP A 700 -8.06 -2.88 -32.44
CA ASP A 700 -8.35 -4.31 -32.59
C ASP A 700 -9.34 -4.85 -31.52
N SER A 701 -9.31 -4.26 -30.32
CA SER A 701 -9.91 -4.90 -29.15
C SER A 701 -11.23 -4.28 -28.66
N TYR A 702 -11.49 -2.99 -28.92
CA TYR A 702 -12.61 -2.30 -28.28
C TYR A 702 -13.98 -2.88 -28.66
N ARG A 703 -14.19 -3.26 -29.93
CA ARG A 703 -15.45 -3.88 -30.41
C ARG A 703 -15.70 -5.22 -29.73
N ARG A 704 -14.65 -5.98 -29.51
CA ARG A 704 -14.70 -7.28 -28.84
C ARG A 704 -15.07 -7.11 -27.37
N TYR A 705 -14.50 -6.09 -26.72
CA TYR A 705 -14.81 -5.74 -25.34
C TYR A 705 -16.26 -5.30 -25.16
N LEU A 706 -16.76 -4.37 -25.99
CA LEU A 706 -18.13 -3.87 -25.88
C LEU A 706 -19.18 -4.97 -26.11
N ARG A 707 -18.97 -5.86 -27.10
CA ARG A 707 -19.85 -7.04 -27.30
C ARG A 707 -19.82 -7.99 -26.09
N GLY A 708 -18.64 -8.22 -25.52
CA GLY A 708 -18.50 -9.05 -24.32
C GLY A 708 -19.18 -8.43 -23.09
N LEU A 709 -19.14 -7.10 -22.98
CA LEU A 709 -19.81 -6.36 -21.93
C LEU A 709 -21.34 -6.41 -22.11
N ASP A 710 -21.85 -6.19 -23.32
CA ASP A 710 -23.29 -6.27 -23.63
C ASP A 710 -23.86 -7.66 -23.29
N ALA A 711 -23.21 -8.73 -23.74
CA ALA A 711 -23.61 -10.11 -23.40
C ALA A 711 -23.57 -10.37 -21.88
N LEU A 712 -22.66 -9.71 -21.15
CA LEU A 712 -22.63 -9.80 -19.70
C LEU A 712 -23.80 -9.05 -19.05
N MET A 713 -24.16 -7.89 -19.58
CA MET A 713 -25.28 -7.10 -19.08
C MET A 713 -26.62 -7.80 -19.33
N GLU A 714 -26.82 -8.40 -20.51
CA GLU A 714 -28.01 -9.21 -20.81
C GLU A 714 -28.14 -10.43 -19.89
N LYS A 715 -27.01 -11.06 -19.53
CA LYS A 715 -26.99 -12.16 -18.57
C LYS A 715 -27.40 -11.74 -17.16
N ILE A 716 -27.17 -10.47 -16.78
CA ILE A 716 -27.42 -9.95 -15.43
C ILE A 716 -28.79 -9.28 -15.31
N GLY A 717 -29.27 -8.63 -16.38
CA GLY A 717 -30.54 -7.89 -16.40
C GLY A 717 -31.54 -8.47 -17.40
N THR A 718 -32.66 -8.99 -16.92
CA THR A 718 -33.85 -9.27 -17.74
C THR A 718 -34.62 -7.96 -17.98
N THR A 719 -34.96 -7.70 -19.26
CA THR A 719 -35.94 -6.71 -19.78
C THR A 719 -35.78 -5.22 -19.40
N GLU A 720 -35.67 -4.83 -18.13
CA GLU A 720 -35.56 -3.43 -17.67
C GLU A 720 -34.31 -2.72 -18.18
N HIS A 721 -33.22 -3.46 -18.41
CA HIS A 721 -31.97 -2.90 -18.92
C HIS A 721 -32.12 -2.36 -20.35
N ARG A 722 -32.94 -3.02 -21.19
CA ARG A 722 -33.20 -2.55 -22.57
C ARG A 722 -34.04 -1.28 -22.60
N GLU A 723 -34.97 -1.13 -21.65
CA GLU A 723 -35.84 0.06 -21.57
C GLU A 723 -35.08 1.29 -21.04
N LEU A 724 -34.18 1.12 -20.06
CA LEU A 724 -33.47 2.23 -19.41
C LEU A 724 -32.20 2.68 -20.14
N CYS A 725 -31.48 1.76 -20.79
CA CYS A 725 -30.22 2.08 -21.48
C CYS A 725 -30.38 2.47 -22.97
N GLY A 726 -31.59 2.37 -23.54
CA GLY A 726 -31.86 2.75 -24.93
C GLY A 726 -31.32 1.75 -25.98
N GLU A 727 -31.63 2.04 -27.26
CA GLU A 727 -31.25 1.19 -28.41
C GLU A 727 -29.73 1.14 -28.64
N LYS A 728 -29.24 -0.06 -28.99
CA LYS A 728 -27.82 -0.40 -29.13
C LYS A 728 -27.21 0.29 -30.37
N PRO A 729 -26.13 1.09 -30.24
CA PRO A 729 -25.51 1.78 -31.37
C PRO A 729 -24.98 0.86 -32.49
N TRP A 730 -24.63 -0.40 -32.18
CA TRP A 730 -24.04 -1.35 -33.15
C TRP A 730 -25.05 -2.17 -33.94
N GLU A 731 -26.34 -2.14 -33.60
CA GLU A 731 -27.38 -2.74 -34.46
C GLU A 731 -27.58 -1.94 -35.76
N ILE A 732 -27.05 -0.72 -35.84
CA ILE A 732 -27.12 0.15 -37.02
C ILE A 732 -25.95 -0.13 -38.00
N SER A 733 -24.86 -0.75 -37.56
CA SER A 733 -23.66 -0.96 -38.40
C SER A 733 -23.62 -2.30 -39.15
N ASP A 734 -24.40 -3.30 -38.77
CA ASP A 734 -24.39 -4.61 -39.45
C ASP A 734 -25.16 -4.62 -40.79
N LEU A 735 -25.76 -3.49 -41.19
CA LEU A 735 -26.39 -3.29 -42.51
C LEU A 735 -25.48 -2.64 -43.56
N ARG A 736 -24.22 -2.33 -43.21
CA ARG A 736 -23.24 -1.82 -44.17
C ARG A 736 -21.87 -2.43 -43.89
N LEU A 737 -21.69 -3.68 -44.31
CA LEU A 737 -20.45 -4.25 -44.87
C LEU A 737 -20.73 -5.73 -45.15
N GLY A 738 -21.45 -5.99 -46.24
CA GLY A 738 -21.25 -7.23 -46.97
C GLY A 738 -19.94 -7.09 -47.74
N PHE A 739 -18.90 -7.77 -47.26
CA PHE A 739 -17.88 -8.53 -47.99
C PHE A 739 -16.76 -8.97 -47.04
#